data_AF-A0A2J6HP72-F1
#
_entry.id   AF-A0A2J6HP72-F1
#
_cell.length_a   1.000
_cell.length_b   1.000
_cell.length_c   1.000
_cell.angle_alpha   90.00
_cell.angle_beta   90.00
_cell.angle_gamma   90.00
#
_symmetry.space_group_name_H-M   'P 1'
#
loop_
_entity.id
_entity.type
_entity.pdbx_description
1 polymer ?
#
loop_
_entity_poly.entity_id
_entity_poly.type
_entity_poly.pdbx_seq_one_letter_code
_entity_poly.pdbx_strand_id
1 'polypeptide(L)'
;MNYKSLDLKTLRSAIAVIFLFVLPSGLYAQDFMMQGWYWDYPKTAAGYNWADTLTNQANELGTNGFTYMWLPPLAKASSGSWSNGYDPRDLFDYGDFGSTGYGSRADLDQSVNALNANGVKVIADVVFNHRDGGAWENNPGLESYVDNFNWTSANNGDNPFPYDRMRNIIPIGGTTGLGAGTYYFKVSSASGHTRFENWEYKIYFHTNTVNAYQGSVNEVEPNGGGDCGQGSQAIALATDYLCQLDPVSGCAVDEFALTINPGDFDPTGDTIYIYWGNRNSGYSDARIYSIWYSSAAMDVVDNMRFQTMTDFSGMASGRGEMHWDAFKPNLDRATNLAGDWDGMYFYYDYDQFQQVTKDTLFEWAKWNWNDVGVRGFRMDAVKHFTPEFVGDLFDYLYDNGISPGVAVGEWYSTNPDELAGWVNNVYNYMDNDTKEAISPKIFDFALRESLRQACDQFGYDVRNVFGASLHDAKGLSGNNIITFVNNHDFRDNSGFASLIQNDPMLAYAYILTNNQLGLPSVFYPDYFGYPDDGTAYYPADKSAHNDDINELIDAHKNYIVGSSQVTYLNQSGSGYINDLADNSYVLVYQLNGTESGLGPDVVVAINFGGSGVQFHQQVKDIAVGTNLNDIFGHSAYNTATVQSIENGIPNDIWIDLPARSYAVWVEDIPQKEFYVPGTHNGWSFDAGSRAYLKDIGGSTDFYGSTFLANNGNEFKISEGIWDFDWGGGYNINVFDMKWTIGAGGGNAYWTLPGQRYIHLCIEDPESYHGTNIPVGIMRLSELPATIVDINPVVAHSAPSGTSATVGITLSDDAAPEEKVYVRYTDNSWTSDNIVQATGSGTSFTAILPSASAGTEREYYIFTSTAGLTNVQADPDHLTIHYDINGGDNYHYYVPSTSSDASLYFDGAGAHVKMNQVGDDQAPSMTIEAWIKPEASVSDFMPVLLRQLNLNGPQNYVQFGLGVNADNSIKFLYDDADGVRNNIETSSDVIRRDAWNHIAVRTTMGSGVIDISIFVNGFEEVAVTGQNPLYGGIENHDLYVGAAFLDENYFFEGAIDEVKMWKSSRTIVEIRDDMASYPEGNEANLMLYYAFEENAGTAIYDLSPNYYNGTLESFNGSAIPQFTVANLPAVWFGVDSEVWNNSGNWGWYGRLPVGDDDILITSWAANNPLMTGDLEIGELILNDHDIFNVAPGSVLKVTNGVYYKNTLRIRTYSPMWIHSGLRL
;
A
#
# COMPACT_ATOMS: atom_id res chain seq x y z
N MET A 1 10.98 -55.16 46.86
CA MET A 1 11.45 -53.97 46.11
C MET A 1 12.63 -54.38 45.24
N ASN A 2 12.71 -53.77 44.06
CA ASN A 2 13.71 -53.90 42.98
C ASN A 2 13.46 -54.99 41.93
N TYR A 3 12.83 -54.59 40.82
CA TYR A 3 13.29 -54.96 39.48
C TYR A 3 13.39 -53.69 38.63
N LYS A 4 14.59 -53.44 38.11
CA LYS A 4 14.94 -52.44 37.10
C LYS A 4 15.34 -53.18 35.80
N SER A 5 15.18 -52.45 34.70
CA SER A 5 15.66 -52.64 33.31
C SER A 5 14.84 -53.54 32.36
N LEU A 6 13.83 -52.89 31.76
CA LEU A 6 13.40 -52.94 30.36
C LEU A 6 14.41 -53.49 29.33
N ASP A 7 13.92 -54.34 28.43
CA ASP A 7 14.16 -54.17 26.98
C ASP A 7 12.81 -53.80 26.33
N LEU A 8 12.72 -52.55 25.88
CA LEU A 8 11.50 -51.87 25.44
C LEU A 8 11.63 -51.35 24.00
N LYS A 9 12.68 -51.76 23.28
CA LYS A 9 12.91 -51.32 21.90
C LYS A 9 12.03 -52.05 20.89
N THR A 10 11.75 -53.34 21.09
CA THR A 10 10.97 -54.13 20.13
C THR A 10 9.45 -53.90 20.25
N LEU A 11 8.97 -53.40 21.40
CA LEU A 11 7.54 -53.12 21.61
C LEU A 11 7.14 -51.66 21.28
N ARG A 12 8.11 -50.73 21.21
CA ARG A 12 7.86 -49.35 20.78
C ARG A 12 7.68 -49.21 19.26
N SER A 13 8.31 -50.07 18.45
CA SER A 13 8.17 -50.00 16.99
C SER A 13 6.85 -50.57 16.47
N ALA A 14 6.18 -51.48 17.19
CA ALA A 14 4.91 -52.05 16.74
C ALA A 14 3.68 -51.20 17.17
N ILE A 15 3.79 -50.46 18.27
CA ILE A 15 2.73 -49.53 18.71
C ILE A 15 2.83 -48.18 17.97
N ALA A 16 4.01 -47.82 17.48
CA ALA A 16 4.17 -46.67 16.58
C ALA A 16 3.43 -46.83 15.24
N VAL A 17 3.21 -48.06 14.76
CA VAL A 17 2.51 -48.32 13.49
C VAL A 17 0.98 -48.18 13.61
N ILE A 18 0.42 -48.14 14.82
CA ILE A 18 -1.03 -48.02 15.04
C ILE A 18 -1.45 -46.59 15.44
N PHE A 19 -0.50 -45.70 15.75
CA PHE A 19 -0.76 -44.28 16.04
C PHE A 19 -0.37 -43.32 14.90
N LEU A 20 0.06 -43.83 13.74
CA LEU A 20 0.61 -43.02 12.64
C LEU A 20 -0.38 -42.67 11.50
N PHE A 21 -1.66 -43.02 11.56
CA PHE A 21 -2.62 -42.66 10.48
C PHE A 21 -4.05 -42.35 10.96
N VAL A 22 -4.20 -41.70 12.11
CA VAL A 22 -5.42 -40.93 12.41
C VAL A 22 -5.00 -39.58 12.97
N LEU A 23 -4.44 -38.74 12.09
CA LEU A 23 -4.58 -37.31 12.25
C LEU A 23 -5.99 -36.99 11.75
N PRO A 24 -6.87 -36.33 12.53
CA PRO A 24 -7.89 -35.53 11.89
C PRO A 24 -7.12 -34.45 11.14
N SER A 25 -7.06 -34.56 9.82
CA SER A 25 -6.72 -33.43 8.95
C SER A 25 -7.57 -32.26 9.44
N GLY A 26 -6.90 -31.22 9.94
CA GLY A 26 -7.57 -30.07 10.52
C GLY A 26 -8.62 -29.52 9.56
N LEU A 27 -9.69 -28.96 10.11
CA LEU A 27 -10.58 -28.10 9.34
C LEU A 27 -9.72 -26.98 8.74
N TYR A 28 -9.34 -27.12 7.47
CA TYR A 28 -8.69 -26.07 6.71
C TYR A 28 -9.80 -25.12 6.25
N ALA A 29 -9.73 -23.86 6.68
CA ALA A 29 -10.40 -22.79 5.95
C ALA A 29 -9.98 -22.87 4.48
N GLN A 30 -10.93 -22.72 3.56
CA GLN A 30 -10.66 -22.76 2.13
C GLN A 30 -9.66 -21.65 1.77
N ASP A 31 -8.75 -21.96 0.86
CA ASP A 31 -7.84 -20.98 0.29
C ASP A 31 -8.63 -20.01 -0.61
N PHE A 32 -8.19 -18.75 -0.70
CA PHE A 32 -8.71 -17.72 -1.60
C PHE A 32 -7.56 -17.16 -2.45
N MET A 33 -7.79 -16.98 -3.75
CA MET A 33 -6.81 -16.43 -4.68
C MET A 33 -7.23 -15.05 -5.17
N MET A 34 -6.26 -14.18 -5.45
CA MET A 34 -6.45 -12.95 -6.21
C MET A 34 -5.55 -12.94 -7.44
N GLN A 35 -6.11 -12.56 -8.60
CA GLN A 35 -5.30 -12.06 -9.72
C GLN A 35 -4.97 -10.60 -9.43
N GLY A 36 -3.74 -10.33 -8.99
CA GLY A 36 -3.29 -9.03 -8.46
C GLY A 36 -2.97 -7.96 -9.50
N TRP A 37 -3.54 -8.05 -10.70
CA TRP A 37 -3.22 -7.17 -11.83
C TRP A 37 -4.30 -7.26 -12.91
N TYR A 38 -4.27 -6.34 -13.87
CA TYR A 38 -5.20 -6.25 -15.01
C TYR A 38 -4.46 -5.75 -16.25
N TRP A 39 -5.01 -5.92 -17.47
CA TRP A 39 -4.25 -5.71 -18.72
C TRP A 39 -3.51 -4.36 -18.80
N ASP A 40 -4.17 -3.27 -18.43
CA ASP A 40 -3.64 -1.90 -18.50
C ASP A 40 -3.07 -1.40 -17.16
N TYR A 41 -2.58 -2.31 -16.30
CA TYR A 41 -1.95 -1.93 -15.03
C TYR A 41 -0.79 -0.91 -15.25
N PRO A 42 -0.59 0.08 -14.36
CA PRO A 42 0.46 1.09 -14.48
C PRO A 42 1.86 0.48 -14.50
N LYS A 43 2.55 0.60 -15.64
CA LYS A 43 3.85 -0.04 -15.89
C LYS A 43 5.02 0.90 -15.58
N THR A 44 6.19 0.31 -15.33
CA THR A 44 7.43 1.07 -15.09
C THR A 44 7.84 1.99 -16.23
N ALA A 45 7.53 1.63 -17.48
CA ALA A 45 7.80 2.50 -18.62
C ALA A 45 7.02 3.83 -18.59
N ALA A 46 5.89 3.87 -17.87
CA ALA A 46 5.10 5.08 -17.62
C ALA A 46 5.47 5.79 -16.30
N GLY A 47 6.53 5.35 -15.62
CA GLY A 47 7.01 5.95 -14.37
C GLY A 47 6.35 5.40 -13.09
N TYR A 48 5.61 4.29 -13.18
CA TYR A 48 4.95 3.63 -12.04
C TYR A 48 5.74 2.41 -11.53
N ASN A 49 5.33 1.84 -10.40
CA ASN A 49 5.89 0.58 -9.90
C ASN A 49 4.75 -0.29 -9.36
N TRP A 50 4.38 -1.36 -10.08
CA TRP A 50 3.26 -2.21 -9.68
C TRP A 50 3.63 -3.14 -8.51
N ALA A 51 4.92 -3.48 -8.39
CA ALA A 51 5.42 -4.24 -7.24
C ALA A 51 5.21 -3.50 -5.92
N ASP A 52 5.39 -2.18 -5.90
CA ASP A 52 5.13 -1.36 -4.70
C ASP A 52 3.64 -1.32 -4.35
N THR A 53 2.76 -1.27 -5.35
CA THR A 53 1.29 -1.32 -5.13
C THR A 53 0.91 -2.57 -4.33
N LEU A 54 1.35 -3.75 -4.78
CA LEU A 54 1.04 -5.00 -4.10
C LEU A 54 1.78 -5.15 -2.76
N THR A 55 3.00 -4.60 -2.65
CA THR A 55 3.73 -4.54 -1.38
C THR A 55 2.93 -3.78 -0.32
N ASN A 56 2.39 -2.61 -0.67
CA ASN A 56 1.65 -1.76 0.26
C ASN A 56 0.30 -2.38 0.67
N GLN A 57 -0.31 -3.19 -0.19
CA GLN A 57 -1.59 -3.86 0.07
C GLN A 57 -1.44 -5.22 0.76
N ALA A 58 -0.22 -5.75 0.90
CA ALA A 58 0.00 -7.11 1.37
C ALA A 58 -0.64 -7.41 2.74
N ASN A 59 -0.62 -6.44 3.66
CA ASN A 59 -1.21 -6.61 4.98
C ASN A 59 -2.75 -6.64 4.95
N GLU A 60 -3.36 -5.74 4.19
CA GLU A 60 -4.82 -5.71 3.99
C GLU A 60 -5.30 -7.02 3.35
N LEU A 61 -4.65 -7.44 2.26
CA LEU A 61 -5.02 -8.65 1.53
C LEU A 61 -4.89 -9.92 2.38
N GLY A 62 -3.82 -10.04 3.17
CA GLY A 62 -3.65 -11.17 4.10
C GLY A 62 -4.69 -11.17 5.22
N THR A 63 -4.95 -10.01 5.83
CA THR A 63 -5.97 -9.85 6.89
C THR A 63 -7.36 -10.21 6.38
N ASN A 64 -7.69 -9.80 5.16
CA ASN A 64 -8.98 -10.06 4.53
C ASN A 64 -9.13 -11.50 4.00
N GLY A 65 -8.10 -12.35 4.15
CA GLY A 65 -8.21 -13.79 3.90
C GLY A 65 -7.66 -14.31 2.58
N PHE A 66 -7.04 -13.47 1.76
CA PHE A 66 -6.36 -13.98 0.57
C PHE A 66 -5.17 -14.85 0.98
N THR A 67 -5.02 -15.98 0.29
CA THR A 67 -3.97 -16.98 0.56
C THR A 67 -3.03 -17.16 -0.62
N TYR A 68 -3.47 -16.77 -1.83
CA TYR A 68 -2.66 -16.79 -3.03
C TYR A 68 -2.77 -15.48 -3.82
N MET A 69 -1.65 -15.03 -4.37
CA MET A 69 -1.55 -13.86 -5.24
C MET A 69 -0.95 -14.25 -6.59
N TRP A 70 -1.74 -14.20 -7.66
CA TRP A 70 -1.28 -14.37 -9.03
C TRP A 70 -0.74 -13.05 -9.58
N LEU A 71 0.57 -13.03 -9.84
CA LEU A 71 1.30 -11.89 -10.42
C LEU A 71 1.28 -11.94 -11.96
N PRO A 72 1.48 -10.81 -12.67
CA PRO A 72 1.67 -10.83 -14.13
C PRO A 72 2.93 -11.62 -14.51
N PRO A 73 3.11 -12.00 -15.79
CA PRO A 73 4.37 -12.58 -16.24
C PRO A 73 5.56 -11.67 -15.91
N LEU A 74 6.54 -12.26 -15.22
CA LEU A 74 7.66 -11.52 -14.62
C LEU A 74 8.91 -11.49 -15.51
N ALA A 75 9.00 -12.37 -16.51
CA ALA A 75 10.14 -12.43 -17.41
C ALA A 75 10.28 -11.15 -18.24
N LYS A 76 11.52 -10.74 -18.52
CA LYS A 76 11.78 -9.61 -19.42
C LYS A 76 11.19 -9.91 -20.80
N ALA A 77 10.28 -9.03 -21.22
CA ALA A 77 9.58 -9.08 -22.49
C ALA A 77 10.38 -8.52 -23.66
N SER A 78 10.02 -8.92 -24.89
CA SER A 78 10.58 -8.34 -26.12
C SER A 78 10.16 -6.88 -26.30
N SER A 79 8.93 -6.52 -25.91
CA SER A 79 8.43 -5.13 -25.88
C SER A 79 8.93 -4.30 -24.68
N GLY A 80 9.84 -4.86 -23.87
CA GLY A 80 10.45 -4.17 -22.73
C GLY A 80 9.46 -3.86 -21.60
N SER A 81 9.67 -2.75 -20.90
CA SER A 81 8.88 -2.33 -19.74
C SER A 81 7.46 -1.84 -20.07
N TRP A 82 7.09 -1.75 -21.35
CA TRP A 82 5.71 -1.51 -21.78
C TRP A 82 4.87 -2.79 -21.88
N SER A 83 5.50 -3.95 -21.81
CA SER A 83 4.80 -5.22 -21.98
C SER A 83 4.00 -5.64 -20.75
N ASN A 84 2.96 -6.45 -20.98
CA ASN A 84 2.31 -7.27 -19.95
C ASN A 84 3.09 -8.56 -19.65
N GLY A 85 4.07 -8.92 -20.48
CA GLY A 85 4.98 -10.04 -20.25
C GLY A 85 4.66 -11.33 -21.02
N TYR A 86 3.59 -11.36 -21.81
CA TYR A 86 3.22 -12.50 -22.69
C TYR A 86 4.04 -12.63 -23.97
N ASP A 87 5.11 -11.86 -24.10
CA ASP A 87 6.12 -11.90 -25.16
C ASP A 87 7.51 -12.15 -24.53
N PRO A 88 7.67 -13.27 -23.79
CA PRO A 88 8.87 -13.49 -22.99
C PRO A 88 10.12 -13.54 -23.86
N ARG A 89 11.16 -12.81 -23.45
CA ARG A 89 12.44 -12.71 -24.15
C ARG A 89 13.57 -13.33 -23.34
N ASP A 90 13.82 -12.82 -22.14
CA ASP A 90 14.84 -13.36 -21.24
C ASP A 90 14.16 -13.96 -20.00
N LEU A 91 14.03 -15.29 -20.00
CA LEU A 91 13.30 -16.04 -18.98
C LEU A 91 13.86 -15.83 -17.57
N PHE A 92 15.17 -15.60 -17.44
CA PHE A 92 15.87 -15.50 -16.16
C PHE A 92 16.22 -14.05 -15.77
N ASP A 93 15.58 -13.06 -16.40
CA ASP A 93 15.70 -11.65 -16.05
C ASP A 93 14.33 -11.12 -15.61
N TYR A 94 14.14 -10.96 -14.31
CA TYR A 94 12.89 -10.45 -13.71
C TYR A 94 13.02 -8.97 -13.33
N GLY A 95 13.90 -8.24 -14.02
CA GLY A 95 14.24 -6.85 -13.70
C GLY A 95 15.68 -6.66 -13.23
N ASP A 96 16.52 -7.70 -13.35
CA ASP A 96 17.93 -7.72 -12.99
C ASP A 96 18.77 -6.85 -13.94
N PHE A 97 18.37 -6.80 -15.21
CA PHE A 97 19.06 -6.06 -16.28
C PHE A 97 18.18 -4.93 -16.83
N GLY A 98 17.58 -4.18 -15.90
CA GLY A 98 16.60 -3.11 -16.15
C GLY A 98 15.16 -3.58 -15.92
N SER A 99 14.29 -2.70 -15.46
CA SER A 99 12.95 -3.05 -14.98
C SER A 99 12.06 -3.71 -16.04
N THR A 100 11.18 -4.61 -15.58
CA THR A 100 10.06 -5.16 -16.36
C THR A 100 8.84 -4.24 -16.24
N GLY A 101 7.72 -4.58 -16.88
CA GLY A 101 6.47 -3.83 -16.69
C GLY A 101 6.01 -3.78 -15.22
N TYR A 102 6.30 -4.84 -14.46
CA TYR A 102 5.94 -4.99 -13.04
C TYR A 102 6.81 -4.15 -12.09
N GLY A 103 8.14 -4.19 -12.27
CA GLY A 103 9.11 -3.58 -11.35
C GLY A 103 10.56 -3.96 -11.69
N SER A 104 11.51 -3.54 -10.87
CA SER A 104 12.87 -4.11 -10.85
C SER A 104 12.89 -5.43 -10.06
N ARG A 105 14.01 -6.16 -10.13
CA ARG A 105 14.17 -7.39 -9.35
C ARG A 105 14.01 -7.15 -7.84
N ALA A 106 14.57 -6.04 -7.34
CA ALA A 106 14.50 -5.70 -5.92
C ALA A 106 13.05 -5.42 -5.47
N ASP A 107 12.27 -4.73 -6.30
CA ASP A 107 10.87 -4.41 -6.01
C ASP A 107 10.03 -5.71 -5.98
N LEU A 108 10.30 -6.64 -6.91
CA LEU A 108 9.68 -7.96 -6.90
C LEU A 108 9.99 -8.73 -5.62
N ASP A 109 11.27 -8.81 -5.22
CA ASP A 109 11.66 -9.52 -4.01
C ASP A 109 10.99 -8.91 -2.76
N GLN A 110 10.87 -7.58 -2.70
CA GLN A 110 10.16 -6.89 -1.63
C GLN A 110 8.66 -7.24 -1.60
N SER A 111 7.99 -7.21 -2.76
CA SER A 111 6.58 -7.58 -2.90
C SER A 111 6.31 -9.03 -2.49
N VAL A 112 7.14 -9.97 -2.96
CA VAL A 112 7.04 -11.39 -2.60
C VAL A 112 7.24 -11.58 -1.09
N ASN A 113 8.21 -10.90 -0.49
CA ASN A 113 8.45 -10.98 0.95
C ASN A 113 7.29 -10.41 1.77
N ALA A 114 6.73 -9.27 1.37
CA ALA A 114 5.59 -8.64 2.04
C ALA A 114 4.33 -9.53 1.99
N LEU A 115 4.01 -10.09 0.83
CA LEU A 115 2.90 -11.02 0.66
C LEU A 115 3.08 -12.28 1.52
N ASN A 116 4.26 -12.90 1.46
CA ASN A 116 4.56 -14.09 2.26
C ASN A 116 4.51 -13.82 3.77
N ALA A 117 4.97 -12.65 4.22
CA ALA A 117 4.92 -12.25 5.63
C ALA A 117 3.47 -12.14 6.16
N ASN A 118 2.51 -11.90 5.28
CA ASN A 118 1.08 -11.84 5.58
C ASN A 118 0.33 -13.12 5.19
N GLY A 119 1.03 -14.24 4.99
CA GLY A 119 0.42 -15.54 4.68
C GLY A 119 -0.08 -15.69 3.24
N VAL A 120 0.20 -14.73 2.36
CA VAL A 120 -0.22 -14.74 0.95
C VAL A 120 0.90 -15.32 0.07
N LYS A 121 0.67 -16.49 -0.49
CA LYS A 121 1.63 -17.20 -1.35
C LYS A 121 1.58 -16.66 -2.78
N VAL A 122 2.74 -16.34 -3.35
CA VAL A 122 2.82 -15.82 -4.71
C VAL A 122 2.74 -16.93 -5.76
N ILE A 123 2.00 -16.69 -6.85
CA ILE A 123 1.89 -17.54 -8.04
C ILE A 123 2.55 -16.83 -9.22
N ALA A 124 3.51 -17.49 -9.86
CA ALA A 124 4.13 -16.99 -11.09
C ALA A 124 3.25 -17.30 -12.30
N ASP A 125 3.05 -16.31 -13.17
CA ASP A 125 2.56 -16.53 -14.52
C ASP A 125 3.71 -17.01 -15.42
N VAL A 126 3.53 -18.16 -16.06
CA VAL A 126 4.56 -18.83 -16.86
C VAL A 126 4.08 -19.12 -18.28
N VAL A 127 4.85 -18.67 -19.26
CA VAL A 127 4.54 -18.78 -20.69
C VAL A 127 5.41 -19.89 -21.29
N PHE A 128 4.85 -21.10 -21.40
CA PHE A 128 5.54 -22.28 -21.94
C PHE A 128 5.23 -22.56 -23.41
N ASN A 129 4.42 -21.71 -24.05
CA ASN A 129 4.00 -21.90 -25.43
C ASN A 129 5.03 -21.39 -26.45
N HIS A 130 5.55 -20.18 -26.24
CA HIS A 130 6.37 -19.48 -27.23
C HIS A 130 7.42 -18.56 -26.57
N ARG A 131 8.29 -18.00 -27.41
CA ARG A 131 9.29 -16.96 -27.05
C ARG A 131 9.40 -15.91 -28.14
N ASP A 132 9.83 -14.71 -27.76
CA ASP A 132 10.07 -13.61 -28.71
C ASP A 132 11.36 -12.82 -28.43
N GLY A 133 11.85 -12.07 -29.41
CA GLY A 133 12.96 -11.13 -29.24
C GLY A 133 14.37 -11.75 -29.27
N GLY A 134 14.53 -12.92 -29.89
CA GLY A 134 15.82 -13.54 -30.18
C GLY A 134 16.60 -12.82 -31.29
N ALA A 135 17.85 -13.18 -31.48
CA ALA A 135 18.65 -12.75 -32.62
C ALA A 135 18.33 -13.60 -33.87
N TRP A 136 18.59 -13.02 -35.04
CA TRP A 136 18.44 -13.74 -36.30
C TRP A 136 19.54 -14.78 -36.49
N GLU A 137 19.15 -16.03 -36.73
CA GLU A 137 20.06 -17.13 -37.02
C GLU A 137 19.58 -17.95 -38.21
N ASN A 138 20.46 -18.78 -38.79
CA ASN A 138 20.07 -19.71 -39.85
C ASN A 138 19.20 -20.84 -39.27
N ASN A 139 18.06 -21.09 -39.91
CA ASN A 139 17.13 -22.13 -39.53
C ASN A 139 16.98 -23.16 -40.68
N PRO A 140 17.74 -24.26 -40.67
CA PRO A 140 17.61 -25.32 -41.65
C PRO A 140 16.29 -26.11 -41.52
N GLY A 141 15.65 -26.10 -40.35
CA GLY A 141 14.31 -26.65 -40.16
C GLY A 141 13.25 -25.91 -41.00
N LEU A 142 13.31 -24.58 -40.99
CA LEU A 142 12.46 -23.73 -41.82
C LEU A 142 12.74 -23.91 -43.32
N GLU A 143 14.02 -23.96 -43.71
CA GLU A 143 14.41 -24.24 -45.10
C GLU A 143 13.80 -25.55 -45.59
N SER A 144 13.99 -26.63 -44.82
CA SER A 144 13.40 -27.94 -45.11
C SER A 144 11.87 -27.90 -45.14
N TYR A 145 11.23 -27.14 -44.25
CA TYR A 145 9.77 -27.01 -44.20
C TYR A 145 9.22 -26.35 -45.48
N VAL A 146 9.77 -25.20 -45.88
CA VAL A 146 9.35 -24.45 -47.07
C VAL A 146 9.62 -25.25 -48.35
N ASP A 147 10.76 -25.95 -48.44
CA ASP A 147 11.11 -26.74 -49.62
C ASP A 147 10.19 -27.94 -49.84
N ASN A 148 9.71 -28.54 -48.75
CA ASN A 148 8.85 -29.72 -48.78
C ASN A 148 7.35 -29.39 -48.74
N PHE A 149 6.97 -28.14 -48.44
CA PHE A 149 5.57 -27.72 -48.43
C PHE A 149 4.97 -27.83 -49.84
N ASN A 150 4.04 -28.75 -50.03
CA ASN A 150 3.52 -29.15 -51.34
C ASN A 150 1.98 -29.25 -51.33
N TRP A 151 1.38 -29.50 -52.50
CA TRP A 151 -0.07 -29.66 -52.64
C TRP A 151 -0.68 -30.63 -51.63
N THR A 152 -0.04 -31.78 -51.39
CA THR A 152 -0.57 -32.80 -50.46
C THR A 152 -0.60 -32.28 -49.03
N SER A 153 0.44 -31.58 -48.60
CA SER A 153 0.53 -30.97 -47.26
C SER A 153 -0.58 -29.92 -47.08
N ALA A 154 -0.70 -29.00 -48.05
CA ALA A 154 -1.76 -27.99 -48.04
C ALA A 154 -3.18 -28.59 -48.08
N ASN A 155 -3.39 -29.66 -48.86
CA ASN A 155 -4.67 -30.37 -48.94
C ASN A 155 -5.01 -31.12 -47.64
N ASN A 156 -4.01 -31.52 -46.85
CA ASN A 156 -4.21 -32.13 -45.54
C ASN A 156 -4.51 -31.10 -44.44
N GLY A 157 -4.32 -29.81 -44.72
CA GLY A 157 -4.62 -28.72 -43.80
C GLY A 157 -3.39 -27.97 -43.28
N ASP A 158 -2.19 -28.49 -43.49
CA ASP A 158 -0.92 -27.92 -43.00
C ASP A 158 -0.74 -26.47 -43.47
N ASN A 159 -0.21 -25.57 -42.63
CA ASN A 159 -0.06 -24.14 -42.98
C ASN A 159 1.38 -23.79 -43.36
N PRO A 160 1.64 -22.92 -44.35
CA PRO A 160 2.99 -22.45 -44.64
C PRO A 160 3.51 -21.62 -43.47
N PHE A 161 4.83 -21.45 -43.38
CA PHE A 161 5.43 -20.69 -42.29
C PHE A 161 5.06 -19.20 -42.39
N PRO A 162 4.73 -18.51 -41.29
CA PRO A 162 4.33 -17.10 -41.31
C PRO A 162 5.47 -16.16 -41.71
N TYR A 163 5.22 -15.34 -42.73
CA TYR A 163 6.22 -14.47 -43.33
C TYR A 163 6.71 -13.32 -42.47
N ASP A 164 5.92 -12.89 -41.49
CA ASP A 164 6.30 -11.90 -40.50
C ASP A 164 7.29 -12.44 -39.45
N ARG A 165 7.62 -13.73 -39.48
CA ARG A 165 8.53 -14.40 -38.54
C ARG A 165 9.74 -15.05 -39.20
N MET A 166 10.00 -14.73 -40.47
CA MET A 166 11.18 -15.21 -41.18
C MET A 166 11.81 -14.12 -42.04
N ARG A 167 13.07 -14.34 -42.42
CA ARG A 167 13.71 -13.64 -43.53
C ARG A 167 14.58 -14.60 -44.33
N ASN A 168 14.85 -14.26 -45.58
CA ASN A 168 15.92 -14.90 -46.33
C ASN A 168 17.13 -13.98 -46.43
N ILE A 169 18.31 -14.57 -46.52
CA ILE A 169 19.55 -13.83 -46.74
C ILE A 169 20.39 -14.46 -47.84
N ILE A 170 21.19 -13.64 -48.54
CA ILE A 170 22.20 -14.08 -49.50
C ILE A 170 23.51 -13.35 -49.20
N PRO A 171 24.55 -14.04 -48.70
CA PRO A 171 25.87 -13.46 -48.52
C PRO A 171 26.49 -13.03 -49.87
N ILE A 172 26.94 -11.77 -49.95
CA ILE A 172 27.60 -11.20 -51.14
C ILE A 172 28.94 -10.54 -50.75
N GLY A 173 29.82 -10.30 -51.70
CA GLY A 173 31.17 -9.79 -51.44
C GLY A 173 32.08 -10.81 -50.74
N GLY A 174 33.24 -10.36 -50.29
CA GLY A 174 34.23 -11.20 -49.61
C GLY A 174 34.63 -12.41 -50.47
N THR A 175 34.46 -13.60 -49.91
CA THR A 175 34.82 -14.87 -50.56
C THR A 175 33.65 -15.59 -51.24
N THR A 176 32.45 -14.99 -51.28
CA THR A 176 31.25 -15.68 -51.77
C THR A 176 31.22 -15.85 -53.29
N GLY A 177 31.97 -15.03 -54.02
CA GLY A 177 31.93 -14.99 -55.48
C GLY A 177 30.69 -14.29 -56.06
N LEU A 178 29.79 -13.80 -55.21
CA LEU A 178 28.60 -13.02 -55.54
C LEU A 178 28.88 -11.53 -55.26
N GLY A 179 28.37 -10.61 -56.09
CA GLY A 179 28.64 -9.17 -55.93
C GLY A 179 27.75 -8.32 -56.82
N ALA A 180 28.30 -7.24 -57.39
CA ALA A 180 27.56 -6.37 -58.31
C ALA A 180 27.00 -7.16 -59.50
N GLY A 181 25.82 -6.78 -59.99
CA GLY A 181 25.10 -7.45 -61.07
C GLY A 181 23.61 -7.53 -60.81
N THR A 182 22.87 -8.13 -61.74
CA THR A 182 21.42 -8.30 -61.61
C THR A 182 21.08 -9.71 -61.12
N TYR A 183 20.30 -9.77 -60.06
CA TYR A 183 19.72 -10.99 -59.48
C TYR A 183 18.25 -11.04 -59.87
N TYR A 184 17.83 -12.13 -60.49
CA TYR A 184 16.44 -12.38 -60.87
C TYR A 184 15.85 -13.37 -59.87
N PHE A 185 15.02 -12.87 -58.95
CA PHE A 185 14.34 -13.65 -57.94
C PHE A 185 13.03 -14.18 -58.50
N LYS A 186 12.91 -15.50 -58.59
CA LYS A 186 11.70 -16.15 -59.07
C LYS A 186 10.87 -16.65 -57.90
N VAL A 187 9.66 -16.12 -57.78
CA VAL A 187 8.71 -16.45 -56.72
C VAL A 187 7.56 -17.25 -57.30
N SER A 188 7.15 -18.33 -56.64
CA SER A 188 5.94 -19.08 -56.98
C SER A 188 5.27 -19.59 -55.72
N SER A 189 4.01 -20.03 -55.81
CA SER A 189 3.39 -20.81 -54.75
C SER A 189 4.20 -22.09 -54.50
N ALA A 190 4.51 -22.39 -53.23
CA ALA A 190 5.23 -23.60 -52.82
C ALA A 190 4.39 -24.86 -53.05
N SER A 191 3.11 -24.81 -52.70
CA SER A 191 2.19 -25.94 -52.82
C SER A 191 1.47 -26.01 -54.17
N GLY A 192 1.30 -24.87 -54.84
CA GLY A 192 0.41 -24.72 -55.99
C GLY A 192 -1.06 -24.93 -55.64
N HIS A 193 -1.41 -24.99 -54.36
CA HIS A 193 -2.76 -25.31 -53.88
C HIS A 193 -3.71 -24.13 -54.05
N THR A 194 -4.96 -24.39 -54.49
CA THR A 194 -5.98 -23.35 -54.73
C THR A 194 -6.29 -22.52 -53.48
N ARG A 195 -6.01 -23.02 -52.28
CA ARG A 195 -6.13 -22.30 -51.01
C ARG A 195 -5.28 -21.03 -50.98
N PHE A 196 -4.15 -20.99 -51.70
CA PHE A 196 -3.21 -19.87 -51.73
C PHE A 196 -3.20 -19.10 -53.07
N GLU A 197 -4.13 -19.41 -53.98
CA GLU A 197 -4.27 -18.65 -55.23
C GLU A 197 -4.70 -17.20 -54.97
N ASN A 198 -4.08 -16.26 -55.67
CA ASN A 198 -4.32 -14.82 -55.56
C ASN A 198 -4.02 -14.22 -54.17
N TRP A 199 -3.28 -14.94 -53.31
CA TRP A 199 -2.86 -14.40 -52.03
C TRP A 199 -1.80 -13.33 -52.23
N GLU A 200 -1.95 -12.26 -51.48
CA GLU A 200 -1.08 -11.10 -51.53
C GLU A 200 0.05 -11.25 -50.51
N TYR A 201 1.26 -10.87 -50.91
CA TYR A 201 2.45 -10.88 -50.08
C TYR A 201 3.24 -9.59 -50.26
N LYS A 202 4.16 -9.33 -49.35
CA LYS A 202 5.06 -8.19 -49.39
C LYS A 202 6.50 -8.69 -49.38
N ILE A 203 7.35 -8.11 -50.22
CA ILE A 203 8.79 -8.38 -50.21
C ILE A 203 9.58 -7.09 -50.12
N TYR A 204 10.66 -7.13 -49.35
CA TYR A 204 11.54 -6.00 -49.09
C TYR A 204 13.00 -6.44 -49.12
N PHE A 205 13.79 -5.82 -50.00
CA PHE A 205 15.20 -6.15 -50.19
C PHE A 205 16.08 -5.03 -49.66
N HIS A 206 17.14 -5.33 -48.92
CA HIS A 206 18.13 -4.33 -48.55
C HIS A 206 19.53 -4.95 -48.37
N THR A 207 20.56 -4.11 -48.29
CA THR A 207 21.92 -4.53 -47.90
C THR A 207 22.33 -3.82 -46.61
N ASN A 208 23.52 -4.10 -46.05
CA ASN A 208 24.03 -3.27 -44.96
C ASN A 208 24.34 -1.84 -45.41
N THR A 209 24.69 -1.67 -46.69
CA THR A 209 25.06 -0.38 -47.28
C THR A 209 23.84 0.46 -47.70
N VAL A 210 22.78 -0.19 -48.19
CA VAL A 210 21.53 0.47 -48.63
C VAL A 210 20.35 -0.14 -47.86
N ASN A 211 19.96 0.52 -46.76
CA ASN A 211 18.90 0.08 -45.84
C ASN A 211 17.87 1.16 -45.49
N ALA A 212 18.01 2.38 -46.03
CA ALA A 212 17.10 3.48 -45.74
C ALA A 212 15.78 3.32 -46.50
N TYR A 213 14.67 3.09 -45.78
CA TYR A 213 13.34 2.87 -46.35
C TYR A 213 12.90 3.97 -47.35
N GLN A 214 12.42 3.55 -48.53
CA GLN A 214 12.06 4.41 -49.68
C GLN A 214 10.55 4.45 -49.96
N GLY A 215 9.71 3.81 -49.15
CA GLY A 215 8.26 3.71 -49.34
C GLY A 215 7.81 2.38 -49.96
N SER A 216 6.54 2.29 -50.33
CA SER A 216 5.91 1.09 -50.89
C SER A 216 5.46 1.30 -52.33
N VAL A 217 5.56 0.26 -53.16
CA VAL A 217 5.21 0.24 -54.57
C VAL A 217 4.40 -1.03 -54.87
N ASN A 218 3.28 -0.90 -55.60
CA ASN A 218 2.56 -2.07 -56.10
C ASN A 218 3.33 -2.71 -57.25
N GLU A 219 3.30 -4.03 -57.30
CA GLU A 219 3.84 -4.76 -58.43
C GLU A 219 3.10 -4.45 -59.75
N VAL A 220 3.74 -4.81 -60.87
CA VAL A 220 3.18 -4.60 -62.21
C VAL A 220 3.11 -5.94 -62.94
N GLU A 221 1.91 -6.49 -63.06
CA GLU A 221 1.64 -7.70 -63.84
C GLU A 221 1.43 -7.43 -65.35
N PRO A 222 1.79 -8.38 -66.24
CA PRO A 222 2.42 -9.68 -65.97
C PRO A 222 3.95 -9.54 -65.79
N ASN A 223 4.52 -10.17 -64.76
CA ASN A 223 5.96 -10.10 -64.45
C ASN A 223 6.68 -11.46 -64.36
N GLY A 224 6.10 -12.56 -64.86
CA GLY A 224 6.62 -13.93 -64.70
C GLY A 224 7.88 -14.30 -65.49
N GLY A 225 8.57 -13.31 -66.05
CA GLY A 225 9.95 -13.46 -66.50
C GLY A 225 10.19 -14.52 -67.57
N GLY A 226 11.43 -15.04 -67.57
CA GLY A 226 11.93 -15.97 -68.58
C GLY A 226 11.15 -17.30 -68.67
N ASP A 227 10.54 -17.76 -67.58
CA ASP A 227 9.88 -19.07 -67.52
C ASP A 227 8.55 -19.10 -68.26
N CYS A 228 7.94 -17.93 -68.45
CA CYS A 228 6.69 -17.75 -69.18
C CYS A 228 6.82 -16.86 -70.42
N GLY A 229 8.05 -16.47 -70.80
CA GLY A 229 8.31 -15.56 -71.90
C GLY A 229 7.75 -14.14 -71.66
N GLN A 230 7.61 -13.75 -70.41
CA GLN A 230 7.17 -12.43 -69.95
C GLN A 230 8.40 -11.57 -69.56
N GLY A 231 8.20 -10.29 -69.28
CA GLY A 231 9.27 -9.44 -68.72
C GLY A 231 9.38 -9.66 -67.22
N SER A 232 10.57 -9.50 -66.64
CA SER A 232 10.76 -9.38 -65.19
C SER A 232 10.39 -7.98 -64.70
N GLN A 233 9.92 -7.85 -63.47
CA GLN A 233 9.75 -6.54 -62.83
C GLN A 233 11.09 -6.05 -62.24
N ALA A 234 11.56 -4.88 -62.68
CA ALA A 234 12.72 -4.25 -62.04
C ALA A 234 12.35 -3.74 -60.64
N ILE A 235 13.16 -4.09 -59.64
CA ILE A 235 12.97 -3.68 -58.24
C ILE A 235 14.21 -2.94 -57.71
N ALA A 236 14.01 -2.13 -56.67
CA ALA A 236 15.05 -1.36 -56.00
C ALA A 236 15.25 -1.82 -54.55
N LEU A 237 16.47 -1.58 -54.02
CA LEU A 237 16.75 -1.76 -52.60
C LEU A 237 15.94 -0.79 -51.74
N ALA A 238 15.73 -1.20 -50.50
CA ALA A 238 15.06 -0.49 -49.43
C ALA A 238 13.64 0.02 -49.80
N THR A 239 12.94 -0.69 -50.68
CA THR A 239 11.57 -0.37 -51.11
C THR A 239 10.65 -1.57 -50.83
N ASP A 240 9.48 -1.32 -50.24
CA ASP A 240 8.45 -2.34 -50.05
C ASP A 240 7.75 -2.61 -51.39
N TYR A 241 7.71 -3.86 -51.83
CA TYR A 241 6.92 -4.28 -52.99
C TYR A 241 5.68 -5.06 -52.52
N LEU A 242 4.51 -4.54 -52.91
CA LEU A 242 3.20 -5.11 -52.60
C LEU A 242 2.77 -6.00 -53.78
N CYS A 243 2.75 -7.31 -53.53
CA CYS A 243 2.68 -8.36 -54.54
C CYS A 243 1.45 -9.26 -54.38
N GLN A 244 1.11 -10.00 -55.42
CA GLN A 244 0.00 -10.92 -55.58
C GLN A 244 0.40 -12.01 -56.58
N LEU A 245 0.48 -13.25 -56.11
CA LEU A 245 0.75 -14.38 -57.00
C LEU A 245 -0.36 -14.54 -58.05
N ASP A 246 0.05 -14.58 -59.32
CA ASP A 246 -0.81 -14.87 -60.46
C ASP A 246 -1.62 -16.19 -60.27
N PRO A 247 -2.90 -16.26 -60.68
CA PRO A 247 -3.68 -17.49 -60.58
C PRO A 247 -3.09 -18.63 -61.44
N VAL A 248 -3.25 -19.89 -61.00
CA VAL A 248 -2.68 -21.11 -61.62
C VAL A 248 -3.05 -21.28 -63.11
N SER A 249 -4.09 -20.60 -63.60
CA SER A 249 -4.44 -20.54 -65.02
C SER A 249 -3.51 -19.69 -65.91
N GLY A 250 -2.59 -18.92 -65.31
CA GLY A 250 -1.58 -18.05 -65.93
C GLY A 250 -0.14 -18.56 -65.78
N CYS A 251 0.83 -17.65 -65.61
CA CYS A 251 2.24 -18.02 -65.41
C CYS A 251 2.51 -18.55 -63.99
N ALA A 252 1.76 -18.06 -62.99
CA ALA A 252 1.87 -18.43 -61.57
C ALA A 252 3.30 -18.30 -61.00
N VAL A 253 4.09 -17.42 -61.60
CA VAL A 253 5.46 -17.08 -61.22
C VAL A 253 5.59 -15.58 -61.34
N ASP A 254 6.23 -14.98 -60.34
CA ASP A 254 6.65 -13.58 -60.37
C ASP A 254 8.18 -13.54 -60.47
N GLU A 255 8.75 -12.74 -61.38
CA GLU A 255 10.21 -12.58 -61.52
C GLU A 255 10.62 -11.13 -61.24
N PHE A 256 11.35 -10.93 -60.14
CA PHE A 256 11.87 -9.62 -59.74
C PHE A 256 13.36 -9.49 -60.06
N ALA A 257 13.72 -8.47 -60.84
CA ALA A 257 15.09 -8.15 -61.22
C ALA A 257 15.66 -7.04 -60.32
N LEU A 258 16.49 -7.43 -59.35
CA LEU A 258 17.23 -6.51 -58.48
C LEU A 258 18.64 -6.29 -59.01
N THR A 259 19.01 -5.06 -59.34
CA THR A 259 20.38 -4.73 -59.75
C THR A 259 21.16 -4.16 -58.58
N ILE A 260 22.22 -4.87 -58.18
CA ILE A 260 23.19 -4.44 -57.17
C ILE A 260 24.36 -3.74 -57.88
N ASN A 261 24.55 -2.45 -57.61
CA ASN A 261 25.68 -1.69 -58.13
C ASN A 261 26.91 -1.83 -57.20
N PRO A 262 28.13 -1.54 -57.67
CA PRO A 262 29.33 -1.58 -56.82
C PRO A 262 29.31 -0.69 -55.57
N GLY A 263 28.40 0.28 -55.49
CA GLY A 263 28.21 1.15 -54.32
C GLY A 263 27.08 0.72 -53.39
N ASP A 264 26.32 -0.32 -53.75
CA ASP A 264 25.15 -0.77 -52.98
C ASP A 264 25.52 -1.82 -51.92
N PHE A 265 26.78 -2.24 -51.84
CA PHE A 265 27.25 -3.24 -50.88
C PHE A 265 28.75 -3.09 -50.56
N ASP A 266 29.20 -3.66 -49.44
CA ASP A 266 30.62 -3.76 -49.11
C ASP A 266 31.28 -4.96 -49.85
N PRO A 267 32.24 -4.72 -50.76
CA PRO A 267 32.90 -5.81 -51.49
C PRO A 267 33.77 -6.72 -50.61
N THR A 268 34.09 -6.32 -49.37
CA THR A 268 34.82 -7.16 -48.41
C THR A 268 33.91 -8.17 -47.70
N GLY A 269 32.59 -7.98 -47.75
CA GLY A 269 31.57 -8.87 -47.21
C GLY A 269 30.30 -8.09 -46.83
N ASP A 270 29.17 -8.44 -47.43
CA ASP A 270 27.86 -7.85 -47.19
C ASP A 270 26.76 -8.92 -47.38
N THR A 271 25.49 -8.55 -47.30
CA THR A 271 24.36 -9.48 -47.39
C THR A 271 23.18 -8.79 -48.06
N ILE A 272 22.52 -9.49 -48.98
CA ILE A 272 21.18 -9.12 -49.44
C ILE A 272 20.21 -9.74 -48.43
N TYR A 273 19.50 -8.91 -47.70
CA TYR A 273 18.40 -9.29 -46.82
C TYR A 273 17.08 -9.22 -47.58
N ILE A 274 16.23 -10.21 -47.38
CA ILE A 274 14.92 -10.36 -48.02
C ILE A 274 13.90 -10.58 -46.92
N TYR A 275 13.10 -9.57 -46.63
CA TYR A 275 12.00 -9.65 -45.68
C TYR A 275 10.70 -9.90 -46.40
N TRP A 276 9.87 -10.72 -45.76
CA TRP A 276 8.54 -11.04 -46.22
C TRP A 276 7.51 -10.40 -45.30
N GLY A 277 6.29 -10.24 -45.78
CA GLY A 277 5.17 -9.80 -44.96
C GLY A 277 3.84 -10.19 -45.58
N ASN A 278 2.84 -10.39 -44.72
CA ASN A 278 1.47 -10.62 -45.17
C ASN A 278 0.82 -9.27 -45.50
N ARG A 279 0.21 -9.16 -46.68
CA ARG A 279 -0.48 -7.94 -47.10
C ARG A 279 -1.94 -7.91 -46.63
N ASN A 280 -2.55 -9.09 -46.44
CA ASN A 280 -3.88 -9.29 -45.85
C ASN A 280 -3.79 -10.28 -44.67
N SER A 281 -4.87 -10.41 -43.88
CA SER A 281 -4.95 -11.43 -42.83
C SER A 281 -4.82 -12.85 -43.41
N GLY A 282 -3.93 -13.67 -42.85
CA GLY A 282 -3.75 -15.10 -43.14
C GLY A 282 -2.37 -15.45 -43.72
N TYR A 283 -2.24 -16.65 -44.29
CA TYR A 283 -0.98 -17.21 -44.75
C TYR A 283 -0.85 -17.23 -46.28
N SER A 284 0.33 -16.87 -46.80
CA SER A 284 0.73 -17.11 -48.19
C SER A 284 1.82 -18.16 -48.24
N ASP A 285 1.87 -18.96 -49.30
CA ASP A 285 2.91 -19.96 -49.54
C ASP A 285 3.90 -19.56 -50.66
N ALA A 286 3.96 -18.27 -51.00
CA ALA A 286 4.94 -17.68 -51.90
C ALA A 286 6.41 -17.97 -51.51
N ARG A 287 7.13 -18.75 -52.30
CA ARG A 287 8.56 -19.04 -52.06
C ARG A 287 9.45 -18.58 -53.20
N ILE A 288 10.67 -18.18 -52.88
CA ILE A 288 11.73 -18.06 -53.87
C ILE A 288 12.24 -19.47 -54.20
N TYR A 289 12.11 -19.90 -55.45
CA TYR A 289 12.56 -21.23 -55.88
C TYR A 289 13.79 -21.21 -56.79
N SER A 290 14.18 -20.03 -57.31
CA SER A 290 15.34 -19.86 -58.18
C SER A 290 15.83 -18.41 -58.13
N ILE A 291 17.15 -18.21 -58.21
CA ILE A 291 17.80 -16.90 -58.19
C ILE A 291 18.86 -16.85 -59.28
N TRP A 292 18.52 -16.32 -60.46
CA TRP A 292 19.49 -16.25 -61.56
C TRP A 292 20.41 -15.02 -61.41
N TYR A 293 21.71 -15.25 -61.25
CA TYR A 293 22.71 -14.17 -61.16
C TYR A 293 23.38 -13.93 -62.52
N SER A 294 23.07 -12.78 -63.14
CA SER A 294 23.43 -12.51 -64.53
C SER A 294 24.93 -12.41 -64.80
N SER A 295 25.72 -11.99 -63.81
CA SER A 295 27.16 -11.79 -64.00
C SER A 295 27.94 -13.10 -64.04
N ALA A 296 27.42 -14.16 -63.41
CA ALA A 296 28.00 -15.50 -63.44
C ALA A 296 27.23 -16.46 -64.38
N ALA A 297 26.06 -16.06 -64.87
CA ALA A 297 25.17 -16.87 -65.71
C ALA A 297 24.86 -18.24 -65.07
N MET A 298 24.48 -18.22 -63.80
CA MET A 298 24.12 -19.40 -63.03
C MET A 298 23.00 -19.09 -62.04
N ASP A 299 22.28 -20.14 -61.62
CA ASP A 299 21.37 -20.08 -60.49
C ASP A 299 22.19 -20.14 -59.19
N VAL A 300 21.89 -19.24 -58.26
CA VAL A 300 22.57 -19.08 -56.97
C VAL A 300 21.60 -19.25 -55.80
N VAL A 301 20.43 -19.85 -56.02
CA VAL A 301 19.46 -20.10 -54.95
C VAL A 301 20.05 -20.92 -53.79
N ASP A 302 20.99 -21.83 -54.06
CA ASP A 302 21.72 -22.62 -53.04
C ASP A 302 22.58 -21.76 -52.09
N ASN A 303 22.80 -20.47 -52.40
CA ASN A 303 23.47 -19.52 -51.51
C ASN A 303 22.49 -18.80 -50.56
N MET A 304 21.18 -18.92 -50.79
CA MET A 304 20.15 -18.37 -49.91
C MET A 304 20.07 -19.15 -48.61
N ARG A 305 19.85 -18.46 -47.49
CA ARG A 305 19.56 -19.08 -46.19
C ARG A 305 18.24 -18.57 -45.64
N PHE A 306 17.51 -19.44 -44.95
CA PHE A 306 16.32 -19.08 -44.18
C PHE A 306 16.74 -18.74 -42.75
N GLN A 307 16.17 -17.68 -42.19
CA GLN A 307 16.46 -17.25 -40.83
C GLN A 307 15.19 -16.99 -40.01
N THR A 308 15.27 -17.29 -38.73
CA THR A 308 14.28 -16.98 -37.68
C THR A 308 14.93 -16.21 -36.54
N MET A 309 14.16 -15.44 -35.77
CA MET A 309 14.66 -14.74 -34.57
C MET A 309 14.64 -15.63 -33.33
N THR A 310 15.33 -16.77 -33.42
CA THR A 310 15.30 -17.86 -32.41
C THR A 310 16.60 -18.05 -31.66
N ASP A 311 17.62 -17.22 -31.91
CA ASP A 311 18.90 -17.29 -31.19
C ASP A 311 18.81 -16.50 -29.88
N PHE A 312 18.75 -17.22 -28.77
CA PHE A 312 18.70 -16.66 -27.42
C PHE A 312 20.03 -16.79 -26.67
N SER A 313 21.16 -17.02 -27.35
CA SER A 313 22.48 -17.11 -26.71
C SER A 313 22.98 -15.77 -26.14
N GLY A 314 22.50 -14.65 -26.70
CA GLY A 314 22.89 -13.28 -26.32
C GLY A 314 22.06 -12.64 -25.20
N MET A 315 21.32 -13.43 -24.40
CA MET A 315 20.48 -12.90 -23.33
C MET A 315 21.30 -12.30 -22.18
N ALA A 316 20.79 -11.25 -21.55
CA ALA A 316 21.51 -10.50 -20.52
C ALA A 316 21.75 -11.33 -19.26
N SER A 317 20.80 -12.21 -18.91
CA SER A 317 20.93 -13.18 -17.84
C SER A 317 22.04 -14.21 -18.07
N GLY A 318 22.47 -14.40 -19.32
CA GLY A 318 23.40 -15.46 -19.73
C GLY A 318 22.83 -16.88 -19.52
N ARG A 319 21.50 -17.03 -19.43
CA ARG A 319 20.80 -18.29 -19.15
C ARG A 319 19.66 -18.51 -20.14
N GLY A 320 19.22 -19.77 -20.23
CA GLY A 320 18.10 -20.16 -21.09
C GLY A 320 18.41 -20.01 -22.57
N GLU A 321 19.64 -20.32 -22.97
CA GLU A 321 20.06 -20.39 -24.36
C GLU A 321 19.20 -21.42 -25.11
N MET A 322 18.68 -21.00 -26.25
CA MET A 322 17.94 -21.82 -27.19
C MET A 322 18.25 -21.32 -28.60
N HIS A 323 18.18 -22.23 -29.56
CA HIS A 323 18.34 -21.98 -30.98
C HIS A 323 17.15 -22.53 -31.75
N TRP A 324 17.15 -22.37 -33.06
CA TRP A 324 16.12 -22.80 -34.00
C TRP A 324 15.64 -24.26 -33.81
N ASP A 325 16.50 -25.14 -33.30
CA ASP A 325 16.18 -26.55 -33.04
C ASP A 325 15.25 -26.76 -31.86
N ALA A 326 15.14 -25.78 -30.95
CA ALA A 326 14.18 -25.76 -29.85
C ALA A 326 12.76 -25.29 -30.26
N PHE A 327 12.61 -24.75 -31.47
CA PHE A 327 11.37 -24.15 -31.97
C PHE A 327 10.79 -24.92 -33.15
N LYS A 328 9.52 -24.69 -33.46
CA LYS A 328 8.88 -25.22 -34.67
C LYS A 328 9.04 -24.22 -35.83
N PRO A 329 9.37 -24.67 -37.05
CA PRO A 329 9.81 -26.00 -37.44
C PRO A 329 11.30 -26.26 -37.11
N ASN A 330 11.63 -27.52 -36.83
CA ASN A 330 13.01 -28.03 -36.70
C ASN A 330 13.21 -29.30 -37.55
N LEU A 331 14.41 -29.90 -37.49
CA LEU A 331 14.76 -31.07 -38.31
C LEU A 331 14.43 -32.41 -37.66
N ASP A 332 14.32 -32.45 -36.33
CA ASP A 332 14.15 -33.69 -35.57
C ASP A 332 12.69 -34.11 -35.48
N ARG A 333 11.75 -33.15 -35.62
CA ARG A 333 10.32 -33.41 -35.54
C ARG A 333 9.55 -32.66 -36.61
N ALA A 334 8.68 -33.39 -37.31
CA ALA A 334 7.75 -32.80 -38.27
C ALA A 334 6.66 -31.98 -37.55
N THR A 335 6.33 -30.83 -38.14
CA THR A 335 5.21 -29.97 -37.76
C THR A 335 4.33 -29.74 -39.00
N ASN A 336 3.05 -29.48 -38.79
CA ASN A 336 2.11 -29.04 -39.82
C ASN A 336 1.65 -27.59 -39.61
N LEU A 337 2.11 -26.93 -38.54
CA LEU A 337 1.72 -25.58 -38.15
C LEU A 337 0.20 -25.37 -38.10
N ALA A 338 -0.55 -26.40 -37.69
CA ALA A 338 -2.00 -26.41 -37.69
C ALA A 338 -2.60 -27.04 -36.42
N GLY A 339 -3.81 -26.59 -36.07
CA GLY A 339 -4.49 -27.01 -34.85
C GLY A 339 -3.86 -26.40 -33.59
N ASP A 340 -4.48 -26.66 -32.43
CA ASP A 340 -4.12 -25.93 -31.21
C ASP A 340 -2.67 -26.18 -30.75
N TRP A 341 -2.14 -27.42 -30.86
CA TRP A 341 -0.82 -27.80 -30.29
C TRP A 341 0.39 -27.57 -31.20
N ASP A 342 0.15 -27.37 -32.49
CA ASP A 342 1.21 -27.26 -33.49
C ASP A 342 1.13 -25.93 -34.25
N GLY A 343 -0.03 -25.25 -34.21
CA GLY A 343 -0.24 -23.96 -34.85
C GLY A 343 0.47 -22.82 -34.14
N MET A 344 1.17 -21.99 -34.91
CA MET A 344 1.98 -20.89 -34.39
C MET A 344 1.17 -19.60 -34.19
N TYR A 345 0.33 -19.55 -33.16
CA TYR A 345 -0.65 -18.47 -32.95
C TYR A 345 -0.06 -17.13 -32.47
N PHE A 346 1.08 -17.14 -31.76
CA PHE A 346 1.59 -15.96 -31.07
C PHE A 346 2.95 -15.50 -31.62
N TYR A 347 4.06 -16.10 -31.17
CA TYR A 347 5.43 -15.73 -31.56
C TYR A 347 6.17 -16.94 -32.16
N TYR A 348 7.39 -17.23 -31.71
CA TYR A 348 8.09 -18.48 -32.07
C TYR A 348 7.71 -19.57 -31.08
N ASP A 349 6.91 -20.53 -31.54
CA ASP A 349 6.44 -21.62 -30.68
C ASP A 349 7.58 -22.58 -30.37
N TYR A 350 7.71 -22.91 -29.09
CA TYR A 350 8.62 -23.97 -28.70
C TYR A 350 8.15 -25.31 -29.29
N ASP A 351 9.10 -26.20 -29.55
CA ASP A 351 8.82 -27.61 -29.65
C ASP A 351 9.03 -28.25 -28.26
N GLN A 352 7.93 -28.43 -27.52
CA GLN A 352 7.94 -28.95 -26.14
C GLN A 352 8.43 -30.40 -26.03
N PHE A 353 8.70 -31.06 -27.15
CA PHE A 353 9.27 -32.40 -27.18
C PHE A 353 10.79 -32.41 -27.28
N GLN A 354 11.40 -31.29 -27.63
CA GLN A 354 12.85 -31.16 -27.68
C GLN A 354 13.42 -31.14 -26.26
N GLN A 355 14.49 -31.91 -26.05
CA GLN A 355 15.08 -32.01 -24.72
C GLN A 355 15.63 -30.66 -24.25
N VAL A 356 16.24 -29.87 -25.13
CA VAL A 356 16.73 -28.52 -24.82
C VAL A 356 15.60 -27.59 -24.36
N THR A 357 14.41 -27.73 -24.96
CA THR A 357 13.21 -26.99 -24.57
C THR A 357 12.76 -27.40 -23.17
N LYS A 358 12.59 -28.70 -22.93
CA LYS A 358 12.20 -29.24 -21.61
C LYS A 358 13.19 -28.83 -20.54
N ASP A 359 14.47 -29.09 -20.73
CA ASP A 359 15.54 -28.77 -19.77
C ASP A 359 15.51 -27.29 -19.39
N THR A 360 15.42 -26.40 -20.38
CA THR A 360 15.43 -24.96 -20.12
C THR A 360 14.19 -24.49 -19.38
N LEU A 361 12.99 -24.91 -19.81
CA LEU A 361 11.74 -24.47 -19.20
C LEU A 361 11.52 -25.10 -17.81
N PHE A 362 11.99 -26.32 -17.60
CA PHE A 362 11.91 -27.01 -16.30
C PHE A 362 12.88 -26.37 -15.30
N GLU A 363 14.11 -26.06 -15.72
CA GLU A 363 15.05 -25.30 -14.91
C GLU A 363 14.53 -23.88 -14.61
N TRP A 364 13.82 -23.25 -15.54
CA TRP A 364 13.16 -21.97 -15.31
C TRP A 364 12.05 -22.06 -14.26
N ALA A 365 11.19 -23.09 -14.32
CA ALA A 365 10.17 -23.33 -13.30
C ALA A 365 10.78 -23.60 -11.92
N LYS A 366 11.86 -24.39 -11.85
CA LYS A 366 12.60 -24.64 -10.60
C LYS A 366 13.25 -23.38 -10.05
N TRP A 367 13.82 -22.54 -10.91
CA TRP A 367 14.42 -21.25 -10.54
C TRP A 367 13.37 -20.28 -9.96
N ASN A 368 12.17 -20.22 -10.55
CA ASN A 368 11.06 -19.45 -9.97
C ASN A 368 10.79 -19.86 -8.51
N TRP A 369 10.76 -21.16 -8.23
CA TRP A 369 10.54 -21.66 -6.86
C TRP A 369 11.69 -21.33 -5.89
N ASN A 370 12.93 -21.64 -6.30
CA ASN A 370 14.10 -21.57 -5.43
C ASN A 370 14.65 -20.14 -5.25
N ASP A 371 14.68 -19.36 -6.34
CA ASP A 371 15.39 -18.09 -6.38
C ASP A 371 14.44 -16.89 -6.31
N VAL A 372 13.22 -17.00 -6.84
CA VAL A 372 12.23 -15.91 -6.80
C VAL A 372 11.30 -16.06 -5.58
N GLY A 373 11.09 -17.28 -5.10
CA GLY A 373 10.30 -17.54 -3.89
C GLY A 373 8.80 -17.72 -4.16
N VAL A 374 8.39 -17.98 -5.42
CA VAL A 374 6.99 -18.28 -5.74
C VAL A 374 6.58 -19.66 -5.23
N ARG A 375 5.29 -19.85 -4.98
CA ARG A 375 4.70 -21.07 -4.39
C ARG A 375 3.54 -21.65 -5.21
N GLY A 376 3.40 -21.20 -6.44
CA GLY A 376 2.50 -21.76 -7.44
C GLY A 376 2.79 -21.25 -8.85
N PHE A 377 2.12 -21.85 -9.83
CA PHE A 377 2.26 -21.53 -11.25
C PHE A 377 0.87 -21.34 -11.90
N ARG A 378 0.69 -20.25 -12.65
CA ARG A 378 -0.38 -20.07 -13.63
C ARG A 378 0.25 -20.25 -15.00
N MET A 379 -0.12 -21.32 -15.69
CA MET A 379 0.41 -21.66 -17.00
C MET A 379 -0.48 -21.03 -18.07
N ASP A 380 0.09 -20.08 -18.78
CA ASP A 380 -0.54 -19.39 -19.90
C ASP A 380 -0.80 -20.34 -21.06
N ALA A 381 -1.93 -20.18 -21.75
CA ALA A 381 -2.16 -20.76 -23.07
C ALA A 381 -1.98 -22.30 -23.14
N VAL A 382 -2.39 -23.05 -22.10
CA VAL A 382 -2.18 -24.53 -22.04
C VAL A 382 -2.93 -25.30 -23.12
N LYS A 383 -3.87 -24.64 -23.80
CA LYS A 383 -4.51 -25.17 -25.01
C LYS A 383 -3.51 -25.38 -26.15
N HIS A 384 -2.41 -24.65 -26.16
CA HIS A 384 -1.51 -24.53 -27.30
C HIS A 384 -0.25 -25.39 -27.22
N PHE A 385 -0.11 -26.19 -26.17
CA PHE A 385 0.96 -27.18 -26.05
C PHE A 385 0.47 -28.44 -25.35
N THR A 386 1.26 -29.51 -25.43
CA THR A 386 0.79 -30.84 -25.06
C THR A 386 0.71 -31.04 -23.54
N PRO A 387 -0.33 -31.71 -23.02
CA PRO A 387 -0.43 -32.02 -21.59
C PRO A 387 0.69 -32.95 -21.08
N GLU A 388 1.34 -33.71 -21.96
CA GLU A 388 2.52 -34.53 -21.65
C GLU A 388 3.67 -33.69 -21.09
N PHE A 389 3.96 -32.54 -21.70
CA PHE A 389 4.97 -31.60 -21.21
C PHE A 389 4.68 -31.12 -19.79
N VAL A 390 3.40 -30.90 -19.45
CA VAL A 390 2.99 -30.47 -18.10
C VAL A 390 3.12 -31.61 -17.09
N GLY A 391 2.77 -32.84 -17.49
CA GLY A 391 2.99 -34.03 -16.67
C GLY A 391 4.48 -34.21 -16.34
N ASP A 392 5.33 -34.20 -17.36
CA ASP A 392 6.79 -34.28 -17.22
C ASP A 392 7.36 -33.14 -16.35
N LEU A 393 6.83 -31.91 -16.49
CA LEU A 393 7.23 -30.78 -15.66
C LEU A 393 6.90 -31.03 -14.19
N PHE A 394 5.71 -31.54 -13.89
CA PHE A 394 5.31 -31.81 -12.52
C PHE A 394 6.11 -32.95 -11.89
N ASP A 395 6.40 -34.00 -12.65
CA ASP A 395 7.30 -35.08 -12.21
C ASP A 395 8.70 -34.51 -11.91
N TYR A 396 9.25 -33.70 -12.82
CA TYR A 396 10.53 -33.04 -12.61
C TYR A 396 10.54 -32.15 -11.35
N LEU A 397 9.49 -31.36 -11.12
CA LEU A 397 9.38 -30.52 -9.93
C LEU A 397 9.31 -31.38 -8.64
N TYR A 398 8.46 -32.41 -8.64
CA TYR A 398 8.29 -33.28 -7.48
C TYR A 398 9.56 -34.05 -7.14
N ASP A 399 10.26 -34.59 -8.14
CA ASP A 399 11.57 -35.25 -8.00
C ASP A 399 12.63 -34.32 -7.40
N ASN A 400 12.48 -33.00 -7.60
CA ASN A 400 13.33 -31.97 -7.03
C ASN A 400 12.80 -31.42 -5.69
N GLY A 401 11.81 -32.08 -5.07
CA GLY A 401 11.26 -31.72 -3.78
C GLY A 401 10.32 -30.51 -3.79
N ILE A 402 9.75 -30.19 -4.96
CA ILE A 402 8.86 -29.04 -5.17
C ILE A 402 7.43 -29.54 -5.37
N SER A 403 6.50 -29.03 -4.56
CA SER A 403 5.08 -29.38 -4.64
C SER A 403 4.24 -28.09 -4.54
N PRO A 404 3.90 -27.47 -5.67
CA PRO A 404 3.11 -26.24 -5.67
C PRO A 404 1.69 -26.48 -5.16
N GLY A 405 1.18 -25.60 -4.30
CA GLY A 405 -0.21 -25.65 -3.83
C GLY A 405 -1.21 -25.27 -4.92
N VAL A 406 -0.77 -24.47 -5.90
CA VAL A 406 -1.53 -24.09 -7.09
C VAL A 406 -0.64 -24.26 -8.32
N ALA A 407 -1.07 -25.13 -9.23
CA ALA A 407 -0.52 -25.25 -10.59
C ALA A 407 -1.70 -25.31 -11.56
N VAL A 408 -2.08 -24.14 -12.10
CA VAL A 408 -3.31 -23.96 -12.87
C VAL A 408 -3.02 -23.69 -14.34
N GLY A 409 -3.73 -24.37 -15.24
CA GLY A 409 -3.70 -24.08 -16.67
C GLY A 409 -4.82 -23.14 -17.12
N GLU A 410 -4.49 -22.27 -18.08
CA GLU A 410 -5.45 -21.41 -18.79
C GLU A 410 -5.81 -22.03 -20.15
N TRP A 411 -6.87 -22.84 -20.18
CA TRP A 411 -7.45 -23.40 -21.40
C TRP A 411 -8.67 -22.56 -21.80
N TYR A 412 -8.47 -21.58 -22.67
CA TYR A 412 -9.50 -20.61 -23.05
C TYR A 412 -10.60 -21.24 -23.92
N SER A 413 -11.59 -21.88 -23.29
CA SER A 413 -12.73 -22.54 -23.93
C SER A 413 -13.89 -22.69 -22.95
N THR A 414 -15.13 -22.55 -23.41
CA THR A 414 -16.32 -22.85 -22.60
C THR A 414 -16.74 -24.32 -22.66
N ASN A 415 -15.99 -25.16 -23.38
CA ASN A 415 -16.31 -26.58 -23.54
C ASN A 415 -15.84 -27.39 -22.32
N PRO A 416 -16.73 -27.91 -21.47
CA PRO A 416 -16.33 -28.61 -20.25
C PRO A 416 -15.65 -29.95 -20.53
N ASP A 417 -15.89 -30.58 -21.70
CA ASP A 417 -15.18 -31.82 -22.08
C ASP A 417 -13.70 -31.55 -22.39
N GLU A 418 -13.38 -30.41 -23.00
CA GLU A 418 -11.99 -30.03 -23.27
C GLU A 418 -11.26 -29.67 -21.98
N LEU A 419 -11.88 -28.85 -21.12
CA LEU A 419 -11.31 -28.42 -19.85
C LEU A 419 -10.99 -29.61 -18.93
N ALA A 420 -11.96 -30.50 -18.70
CA ALA A 420 -11.75 -31.70 -17.89
C ALA A 420 -10.85 -32.73 -18.59
N GLY A 421 -10.92 -32.81 -19.92
CA GLY A 421 -10.05 -33.65 -20.73
C GLY A 421 -8.57 -33.28 -20.54
N TRP A 422 -8.24 -31.99 -20.50
CA TRP A 422 -6.87 -31.54 -20.27
C TRP A 422 -6.34 -31.97 -18.90
N VAL A 423 -7.09 -31.74 -17.82
CA VAL A 423 -6.70 -32.17 -16.46
C VAL A 423 -6.44 -33.68 -16.40
N ASN A 424 -7.35 -34.48 -16.95
CA ASN A 424 -7.21 -35.94 -17.00
C ASN A 424 -5.99 -36.37 -17.82
N ASN A 425 -5.70 -35.68 -18.92
CA ASN A 425 -4.53 -35.96 -19.74
C ASN A 425 -3.23 -35.63 -19.02
N VAL A 426 -3.14 -34.50 -18.30
CA VAL A 426 -1.96 -34.18 -17.48
C VAL A 426 -1.71 -35.28 -16.46
N TYR A 427 -2.75 -35.69 -15.72
CA TYR A 427 -2.64 -36.83 -14.81
C TYR A 427 -2.16 -38.10 -15.52
N ASN A 428 -2.60 -38.41 -16.73
CA ASN A 428 -2.16 -39.62 -17.43
C ASN A 428 -0.64 -39.66 -17.69
N TYR A 429 0.01 -38.50 -17.75
CA TYR A 429 1.46 -38.39 -17.97
C TYR A 429 2.29 -38.22 -16.71
N MET A 430 1.67 -38.05 -15.54
CA MET A 430 2.39 -37.94 -14.26
C MET A 430 2.70 -39.32 -13.65
N ASP A 431 3.80 -39.41 -12.92
CA ASP A 431 4.11 -40.53 -12.04
C ASP A 431 3.16 -40.60 -10.83
N ASN A 432 3.05 -41.79 -10.21
CA ASN A 432 2.03 -42.06 -9.19
C ASN A 432 2.23 -41.27 -7.90
N ASP A 433 3.46 -41.04 -7.49
CA ASP A 433 3.80 -40.22 -6.33
C ASP A 433 3.56 -38.73 -6.60
N THR A 434 3.88 -38.25 -7.81
CA THR A 434 3.52 -36.90 -8.24
C THR A 434 2.00 -36.67 -8.20
N LYS A 435 1.19 -37.63 -8.65
CA LYS A 435 -0.29 -37.55 -8.58
C LYS A 435 -0.83 -37.40 -7.17
N GLU A 436 -0.14 -37.97 -6.18
CA GLU A 436 -0.53 -37.87 -4.77
C GLU A 436 -0.14 -36.51 -4.16
N ALA A 437 0.84 -35.81 -4.75
CA ALA A 437 1.41 -34.57 -4.21
C ALA A 437 0.96 -33.29 -4.93
N ILE A 438 0.85 -33.33 -6.26
CA ILE A 438 0.53 -32.19 -7.11
C ILE A 438 -0.80 -32.44 -7.81
N SER A 439 -1.74 -31.51 -7.64
CA SER A 439 -3.05 -31.56 -8.28
C SER A 439 -3.08 -30.57 -9.46
N PRO A 440 -3.05 -31.00 -10.74
CA PRO A 440 -3.31 -30.13 -11.88
C PRO A 440 -4.64 -29.41 -11.72
N LYS A 441 -4.63 -28.08 -11.82
CA LYS A 441 -5.82 -27.23 -11.76
C LYS A 441 -6.13 -26.63 -13.13
N ILE A 442 -7.39 -26.28 -13.37
CA ILE A 442 -7.82 -25.55 -14.56
C ILE A 442 -8.77 -24.40 -14.16
N PHE A 443 -8.72 -23.27 -14.88
CA PHE A 443 -9.73 -22.22 -14.75
C PHE A 443 -11.08 -22.69 -15.32
N ASP A 444 -12.17 -22.45 -14.58
CA ASP A 444 -13.52 -22.85 -14.97
C ASP A 444 -14.21 -21.80 -15.86
N PHE A 445 -13.79 -21.75 -17.13
CA PHE A 445 -14.39 -20.89 -18.15
C PHE A 445 -15.86 -21.26 -18.44
N ALA A 446 -16.27 -22.51 -18.22
CA ALA A 446 -17.65 -22.96 -18.43
C ALA A 446 -18.60 -22.36 -17.39
N LEU A 447 -18.24 -22.44 -16.10
CA LEU A 447 -18.98 -21.77 -15.03
C LEU A 447 -18.99 -20.26 -15.23
N ARG A 448 -17.82 -19.67 -15.53
CA ARG A 448 -17.69 -18.23 -15.71
C ARG A 448 -18.61 -17.70 -16.81
N GLU A 449 -18.71 -18.37 -17.97
CA GLU A 449 -19.63 -17.97 -19.04
C GLU A 449 -21.10 -18.08 -18.60
N SER A 450 -21.46 -19.12 -17.85
CA SER A 450 -22.81 -19.26 -17.30
C SER A 450 -23.15 -18.12 -16.33
N LEU A 451 -22.20 -17.72 -15.48
CA LEU A 451 -22.35 -16.58 -14.57
C LEU A 451 -22.45 -15.25 -15.32
N ARG A 452 -21.64 -15.05 -16.38
CA ARG A 452 -21.74 -13.86 -17.26
C ARG A 452 -23.11 -13.79 -17.91
N GLN A 453 -23.63 -14.90 -18.43
CA GLN A 453 -24.99 -14.94 -19.00
C GLN A 453 -26.06 -14.67 -17.93
N ALA A 454 -25.92 -15.21 -16.72
CA ALA A 454 -26.85 -14.96 -15.62
C ALA A 454 -26.88 -13.47 -15.19
N CYS A 455 -25.74 -12.79 -15.23
CA CYS A 455 -25.66 -11.38 -14.86
C CYS A 455 -26.07 -10.44 -16.02
N ASP A 456 -25.61 -10.71 -17.25
CA ASP A 456 -25.66 -9.74 -18.34
C ASP A 456 -26.65 -10.08 -19.46
N GLN A 457 -27.17 -11.31 -19.51
CA GLN A 457 -28.10 -11.74 -20.56
C GLN A 457 -29.53 -11.84 -20.04
N PHE A 458 -30.36 -10.84 -20.39
CA PHE A 458 -31.77 -10.84 -20.04
C PHE A 458 -32.51 -12.08 -20.57
N GLY A 459 -33.23 -12.77 -19.69
CA GLY A 459 -33.99 -13.98 -20.01
C GLY A 459 -33.17 -15.28 -20.02
N TYR A 460 -31.90 -15.25 -19.61
CA TYR A 460 -31.15 -16.47 -19.31
C TYR A 460 -31.78 -17.20 -18.12
N ASP A 461 -31.95 -18.53 -18.25
CA ASP A 461 -32.39 -19.37 -17.13
C ASP A 461 -31.19 -19.62 -16.20
N VAL A 462 -31.12 -18.87 -15.11
CA VAL A 462 -29.95 -18.85 -14.22
C VAL A 462 -29.69 -20.20 -13.57
N ARG A 463 -30.71 -21.06 -13.45
CA ARG A 463 -30.56 -22.42 -12.89
C ARG A 463 -29.58 -23.30 -13.67
N ASN A 464 -29.25 -22.92 -14.90
CA ASN A 464 -28.19 -23.57 -15.68
C ASN A 464 -26.80 -23.45 -15.01
N VAL A 465 -26.58 -22.43 -14.17
CA VAL A 465 -25.35 -22.24 -13.38
C VAL A 465 -25.02 -23.47 -12.52
N PHE A 466 -26.03 -24.10 -11.91
CA PHE A 466 -25.85 -25.30 -11.07
C PHE A 466 -25.20 -26.49 -11.81
N GLY A 467 -25.37 -26.56 -13.12
CA GLY A 467 -24.79 -27.64 -13.94
C GLY A 467 -23.61 -27.17 -14.80
N ALA A 468 -23.15 -25.93 -14.64
CA ALA A 468 -22.13 -25.34 -15.50
C ALA A 468 -20.70 -25.55 -14.96
N SER A 469 -20.54 -25.70 -13.64
CA SER A 469 -19.24 -25.94 -13.01
C SER A 469 -18.62 -27.24 -13.49
N LEU A 470 -17.29 -27.30 -13.60
CA LEU A 470 -16.61 -28.56 -13.93
C LEU A 470 -16.78 -29.62 -12.84
N HIS A 471 -17.04 -29.20 -11.61
CA HIS A 471 -17.39 -30.10 -10.51
C HIS A 471 -18.69 -30.85 -10.82
N ASP A 472 -19.76 -30.12 -11.15
CA ASP A 472 -21.09 -30.69 -11.37
C ASP A 472 -21.23 -31.31 -12.77
N ALA A 473 -20.67 -30.66 -13.80
CA ALA A 473 -20.80 -31.08 -15.19
C ALA A 473 -19.93 -32.30 -15.53
N LYS A 474 -18.77 -32.44 -14.87
CA LYS A 474 -17.73 -33.44 -15.21
C LYS A 474 -17.24 -34.27 -14.04
N GLY A 475 -17.69 -33.99 -12.81
CA GLY A 475 -17.27 -34.73 -11.63
C GLY A 475 -15.81 -34.50 -11.24
N LEU A 476 -15.20 -33.40 -11.69
CA LEU A 476 -13.86 -33.03 -11.21
C LEU A 476 -13.92 -32.66 -9.73
N SER A 477 -12.87 -32.98 -8.98
CA SER A 477 -12.75 -32.48 -7.61
C SER A 477 -12.59 -30.97 -7.63
N GLY A 478 -13.16 -30.25 -6.65
CA GLY A 478 -12.86 -28.82 -6.44
C GLY A 478 -11.36 -28.55 -6.30
N ASN A 479 -10.57 -29.53 -5.88
CA ASN A 479 -9.10 -29.44 -5.85
C ASN A 479 -8.45 -29.28 -7.23
N ASN A 480 -9.17 -29.59 -8.33
CA ASN A 480 -8.71 -29.43 -9.71
C ASN A 480 -9.24 -28.15 -10.38
N ILE A 481 -9.97 -27.31 -9.66
CA ILE A 481 -10.72 -26.21 -10.27
C ILE A 481 -10.35 -24.88 -9.61
N ILE A 482 -10.16 -23.87 -10.45
CA ILE A 482 -10.17 -22.47 -10.04
C ILE A 482 -11.39 -21.80 -10.64
N THR A 483 -12.29 -21.31 -9.79
CA THR A 483 -13.44 -20.51 -10.21
C THR A 483 -13.08 -19.04 -10.22
N PHE A 484 -13.67 -18.25 -11.12
CA PHE A 484 -13.39 -16.83 -11.23
C PHE A 484 -14.55 -16.09 -11.90
N VAL A 485 -14.66 -14.78 -11.68
CA VAL A 485 -15.70 -13.92 -12.25
C VAL A 485 -15.18 -13.20 -13.50
N ASN A 486 -14.07 -12.48 -13.32
CA ASN A 486 -13.39 -11.72 -14.38
C ASN A 486 -11.88 -12.00 -14.35
N ASN A 487 -11.19 -11.68 -15.44
CA ASN A 487 -9.74 -11.74 -15.56
C ASN A 487 -9.27 -10.69 -16.60
N HIS A 488 -7.97 -10.65 -16.90
CA HIS A 488 -7.40 -9.66 -17.81
C HIS A 488 -7.67 -9.89 -19.31
N ASP A 489 -8.12 -11.07 -19.73
CA ASP A 489 -8.34 -11.42 -21.14
C ASP A 489 -9.67 -10.90 -21.67
N PHE A 490 -10.67 -10.80 -20.78
CA PHE A 490 -12.03 -10.39 -21.12
C PHE A 490 -12.10 -8.88 -21.37
N ARG A 491 -11.82 -8.43 -22.59
CA ARG A 491 -11.74 -6.99 -22.95
C ARG A 491 -12.71 -6.57 -24.06
N ASP A 492 -13.57 -7.48 -24.51
CA ASP A 492 -14.60 -7.15 -25.49
C ASP A 492 -15.79 -6.46 -24.83
N ASN A 493 -16.53 -5.67 -25.60
CA ASN A 493 -17.72 -4.97 -25.11
C ASN A 493 -18.91 -5.91 -24.83
N SER A 494 -18.92 -7.12 -25.39
CA SER A 494 -20.03 -8.08 -25.24
C SER A 494 -19.63 -9.49 -25.65
N GLY A 495 -20.34 -10.50 -25.13
CA GLY A 495 -20.17 -11.90 -25.49
C GLY A 495 -19.22 -12.64 -24.56
N PHE A 496 -18.79 -13.85 -24.94
CA PHE A 496 -17.91 -14.67 -24.09
C PHE A 496 -16.65 -13.91 -23.66
N ALA A 497 -16.03 -13.18 -24.58
CA ALA A 497 -14.81 -12.41 -24.36
C ALA A 497 -15.02 -11.05 -23.64
N SER A 498 -16.23 -10.73 -23.14
CA SER A 498 -16.46 -9.54 -22.31
C SER A 498 -16.37 -9.85 -20.82
N LEU A 499 -16.08 -8.83 -20.00
CA LEU A 499 -16.26 -8.89 -18.55
C LEU A 499 -17.73 -9.16 -18.20
N ILE A 500 -17.97 -9.60 -16.97
CA ILE A 500 -19.29 -9.51 -16.34
C ILE A 500 -19.51 -8.03 -15.98
N GLN A 501 -20.51 -7.37 -16.58
CA GLN A 501 -20.62 -5.90 -16.55
C GLN A 501 -21.66 -5.33 -15.59
N ASN A 502 -22.80 -5.99 -15.35
CA ASN A 502 -23.91 -5.35 -14.64
C ASN A 502 -23.87 -5.55 -13.12
N ASP A 503 -23.64 -6.78 -12.64
CA ASP A 503 -23.57 -7.04 -11.19
C ASP A 503 -22.64 -8.24 -10.91
N PRO A 504 -21.31 -8.04 -11.00
CA PRO A 504 -20.33 -9.10 -10.74
C PRO A 504 -20.46 -9.69 -9.32
N MET A 505 -21.01 -8.94 -8.36
CA MET A 505 -21.26 -9.41 -7.01
C MET A 505 -22.22 -10.59 -6.91
N LEU A 506 -23.19 -10.75 -7.83
CA LEU A 506 -24.03 -11.95 -7.82
C LEU A 506 -23.26 -13.21 -8.24
N ALA A 507 -22.23 -13.05 -9.08
CA ALA A 507 -21.33 -14.13 -9.43
C ALA A 507 -20.34 -14.45 -8.29
N TYR A 508 -19.81 -13.42 -7.61
CA TYR A 508 -18.99 -13.61 -6.41
C TYR A 508 -19.74 -14.31 -5.28
N ALA A 509 -21.00 -13.91 -5.02
CA ALA A 509 -21.85 -14.57 -4.04
C ALA A 509 -21.95 -16.08 -4.31
N TYR A 510 -22.05 -16.50 -5.57
CA TYR A 510 -22.08 -17.93 -5.94
C TYR A 510 -20.72 -18.62 -5.69
N ILE A 511 -19.62 -18.09 -6.23
CA ILE A 511 -18.32 -18.79 -6.15
C ILE A 511 -17.66 -18.71 -4.77
N LEU A 512 -17.99 -17.70 -3.95
CA LEU A 512 -17.44 -17.53 -2.60
C LEU A 512 -18.25 -18.25 -1.54
N THR A 513 -19.54 -18.52 -1.75
CA THR A 513 -20.34 -19.28 -0.77
C THR A 513 -20.51 -20.75 -1.14
N ASN A 514 -20.30 -21.17 -2.39
CA ASN A 514 -20.31 -22.59 -2.74
C ASN A 514 -18.91 -23.22 -2.67
N ASN A 515 -18.56 -23.74 -1.49
CA ASN A 515 -17.24 -24.30 -1.19
C ASN A 515 -16.87 -25.58 -1.96
N GLN A 516 -17.84 -26.21 -2.65
CA GLN A 516 -17.59 -27.43 -3.44
C GLN A 516 -16.97 -27.16 -4.82
N LEU A 517 -17.07 -25.93 -5.33
CA LEU A 517 -16.73 -25.63 -6.73
C LEU A 517 -15.22 -25.62 -7.02
N GLY A 518 -14.40 -25.20 -6.05
CA GLY A 518 -12.96 -25.10 -6.19
C GLY A 518 -12.38 -23.85 -5.54
N LEU A 519 -11.13 -23.51 -5.85
CA LEU A 519 -10.43 -22.33 -5.33
C LEU A 519 -10.99 -21.06 -6.01
N PRO A 520 -11.69 -20.15 -5.31
CA PRO A 520 -12.17 -18.91 -5.91
C PRO A 520 -11.02 -17.92 -6.15
N SER A 521 -11.05 -17.29 -7.32
CA SER A 521 -10.14 -16.23 -7.75
C SER A 521 -10.88 -14.90 -7.90
N VAL A 522 -10.48 -13.92 -7.11
CA VAL A 522 -10.95 -12.53 -7.20
C VAL A 522 -10.08 -11.75 -8.19
N PHE A 523 -10.70 -10.87 -8.98
CA PHE A 523 -10.01 -10.00 -9.92
C PHE A 523 -9.69 -8.64 -9.28
N TYR A 524 -8.45 -8.17 -9.39
CA TYR A 524 -8.00 -6.94 -8.72
C TYR A 524 -8.92 -5.73 -8.96
N PRO A 525 -9.34 -5.39 -10.20
CA PRO A 525 -10.26 -4.27 -10.42
C PRO A 525 -11.68 -4.47 -9.86
N ASP A 526 -12.19 -5.69 -9.74
CA ASP A 526 -13.47 -5.91 -9.07
C ASP A 526 -13.35 -5.59 -7.57
N TYR A 527 -12.19 -5.85 -6.97
CA TYR A 527 -11.93 -5.61 -5.55
C TYR A 527 -11.59 -4.16 -5.24
N PHE A 528 -10.62 -3.56 -5.97
CA PHE A 528 -10.11 -2.20 -5.71
C PHE A 528 -10.74 -1.11 -6.59
N GLY A 529 -11.62 -1.47 -7.52
CA GLY A 529 -12.22 -0.57 -8.49
C GLY A 529 -11.44 -0.49 -9.81
N TYR A 530 -12.15 -0.09 -10.85
CA TYR A 530 -11.59 0.02 -12.21
C TYR A 530 -10.94 1.38 -12.47
N PRO A 531 -9.85 1.46 -13.25
CA PRO A 531 -9.26 2.73 -13.62
C PRO A 531 -10.20 3.56 -14.50
N ASP A 532 -10.19 4.88 -14.32
CA ASP A 532 -10.97 5.79 -15.17
C ASP A 532 -10.16 6.18 -16.42
N ASP A 533 -10.06 5.25 -17.37
CA ASP A 533 -9.30 5.41 -18.62
C ASP A 533 -10.20 5.73 -19.85
N GLY A 534 -11.50 5.92 -19.62
CA GLY A 534 -12.49 6.21 -20.66
C GLY A 534 -12.83 5.02 -21.58
N THR A 535 -12.40 3.81 -21.24
CA THR A 535 -12.75 2.60 -22.01
C THR A 535 -14.18 2.14 -21.73
N ALA A 536 -14.81 1.55 -22.76
CA ALA A 536 -16.22 1.15 -22.74
C ALA A 536 -16.45 -0.31 -22.29
N TYR A 537 -15.39 -1.07 -22.00
CA TYR A 537 -15.49 -2.50 -21.69
C TYR A 537 -15.59 -2.81 -20.19
N TYR A 538 -15.26 -1.85 -19.31
CA TYR A 538 -15.40 -2.02 -17.87
C TYR A 538 -16.87 -2.10 -17.42
N PRO A 539 -17.14 -2.75 -16.27
CA PRO A 539 -18.48 -2.83 -15.68
C PRO A 539 -19.13 -1.46 -15.49
N ALA A 540 -20.47 -1.45 -15.51
CA ALA A 540 -21.25 -0.23 -15.33
C ALA A 540 -21.07 0.35 -13.92
N ASP A 541 -20.87 -0.52 -12.94
CA ASP A 541 -20.40 -0.18 -11.61
C ASP A 541 -18.87 -0.24 -11.58
N LYS A 542 -18.21 0.93 -11.55
CA LYS A 542 -16.75 1.03 -11.43
C LYS A 542 -16.27 1.05 -9.98
N SER A 543 -17.17 0.95 -9.00
CA SER A 543 -16.82 1.03 -7.59
C SER A 543 -16.06 -0.23 -7.13
N ALA A 544 -15.29 -0.05 -6.05
CA ALA A 544 -14.58 -1.13 -5.39
C ALA A 544 -15.59 -1.99 -4.61
N HIS A 545 -15.47 -3.32 -4.71
CA HIS A 545 -16.27 -4.28 -3.93
C HIS A 545 -15.46 -4.96 -2.83
N ASN A 546 -14.40 -4.33 -2.33
CA ASN A 546 -13.54 -4.89 -1.29
C ASN A 546 -14.35 -5.30 -0.04
N ASP A 547 -15.22 -4.43 0.45
CA ASP A 547 -16.04 -4.69 1.65
C ASP A 547 -17.01 -5.87 1.42
N ASP A 548 -17.76 -5.87 0.32
CA ASP A 548 -18.71 -6.94 -0.01
C ASP A 548 -18.01 -8.30 -0.20
N ILE A 549 -16.84 -8.31 -0.85
CA ILE A 549 -16.06 -9.53 -1.07
C ILE A 549 -15.47 -10.04 0.24
N ASN A 550 -15.00 -9.13 1.11
CA ASN A 550 -14.50 -9.49 2.44
C ASN A 550 -15.59 -10.15 3.28
N GLU A 551 -16.80 -9.58 3.27
CA GLU A 551 -17.96 -10.15 3.97
C GLU A 551 -18.30 -11.56 3.48
N LEU A 552 -18.22 -11.82 2.18
CA LEU A 552 -18.41 -13.15 1.60
C LEU A 552 -17.29 -14.14 1.98
N ILE A 553 -16.03 -13.69 2.00
CA ILE A 553 -14.88 -14.49 2.45
C ILE A 553 -15.03 -14.85 3.95
N ASP A 554 -15.45 -13.90 4.78
CA ASP A 554 -15.65 -14.12 6.20
C ASP A 554 -16.84 -15.03 6.48
N ALA A 555 -17.96 -14.86 5.76
CA ALA A 555 -19.07 -15.80 5.80
C ALA A 555 -18.62 -17.22 5.45
N HIS A 556 -17.76 -17.35 4.44
CA HIS A 556 -17.19 -18.63 4.07
C HIS A 556 -16.39 -19.26 5.22
N LYS A 557 -15.40 -18.53 5.74
CA LYS A 557 -14.49 -19.01 6.80
C LYS A 557 -15.24 -19.35 8.08
N ASN A 558 -16.29 -18.61 8.42
CA ASN A 558 -16.98 -18.72 9.69
C ASN A 558 -18.11 -19.74 9.69
N TYR A 559 -18.83 -19.91 8.57
CA TYR A 559 -20.08 -20.69 8.55
C TYR A 559 -20.08 -21.83 7.55
N ILE A 560 -19.36 -21.69 6.45
CA ILE A 560 -19.40 -22.67 5.33
C ILE A 560 -18.23 -23.65 5.40
N VAL A 561 -17.17 -23.30 6.14
CA VAL A 561 -15.94 -24.08 6.25
C VAL A 561 -16.20 -25.56 6.57
N GLY A 562 -15.64 -26.43 5.73
CA GLY A 562 -15.74 -27.88 5.90
C GLY A 562 -17.08 -28.50 5.53
N SER A 563 -18.05 -27.74 5.00
CA SER A 563 -19.25 -28.35 4.40
C SER A 563 -18.82 -29.35 3.32
N SER A 564 -19.35 -30.56 3.37
CA SER A 564 -18.96 -31.64 2.46
C SER A 564 -19.91 -31.83 1.28
N GLN A 565 -21.02 -31.09 1.25
CA GLN A 565 -22.08 -31.27 0.26
C GLN A 565 -22.84 -29.97 0.03
N VAL A 566 -23.17 -29.71 -1.24
CA VAL A 566 -24.13 -28.70 -1.66
C VAL A 566 -25.38 -29.39 -2.22
N THR A 567 -26.56 -28.86 -1.89
CA THR A 567 -27.86 -29.29 -2.41
C THR A 567 -28.49 -28.13 -3.18
N TYR A 568 -28.65 -28.27 -4.49
CA TYR A 568 -29.30 -27.27 -5.33
C TYR A 568 -30.83 -27.38 -5.24
N LEU A 569 -31.43 -26.59 -4.36
CA LEU A 569 -32.83 -26.72 -3.95
C LEU A 569 -33.80 -26.42 -5.10
N ASN A 570 -33.53 -25.41 -5.93
CA ASN A 570 -34.43 -25.06 -7.05
C ASN A 570 -33.87 -25.45 -8.44
N GLN A 571 -32.89 -26.36 -8.50
CA GLN A 571 -32.46 -26.95 -9.77
C GLN A 571 -33.61 -27.71 -10.44
N SER A 572 -33.65 -27.72 -11.78
CA SER A 572 -34.63 -28.50 -12.53
C SER A 572 -34.55 -29.98 -12.16
N GLY A 573 -35.62 -30.53 -11.59
CA GLY A 573 -35.69 -31.93 -11.17
C GLY A 573 -35.12 -32.24 -9.78
N SER A 574 -34.80 -31.22 -8.97
CA SER A 574 -34.24 -31.38 -7.60
C SER A 574 -35.15 -32.19 -6.66
N GLY A 575 -36.46 -32.17 -6.90
CA GLY A 575 -37.47 -32.80 -6.05
C GLY A 575 -37.90 -31.95 -4.84
N TYR A 576 -37.23 -30.82 -4.60
CA TYR A 576 -37.64 -29.82 -3.60
C TYR A 576 -38.63 -28.84 -4.22
N ILE A 577 -39.62 -28.42 -3.44
CA ILE A 577 -40.74 -27.61 -3.91
C ILE A 577 -40.60 -26.17 -3.43
N ASN A 578 -40.96 -25.21 -4.29
CA ASN A 578 -41.24 -23.84 -3.91
C ASN A 578 -42.53 -23.34 -4.56
N ASP A 579 -43.06 -22.21 -4.10
CA ASP A 579 -44.27 -21.58 -4.65
C ASP A 579 -43.96 -20.43 -5.63
N LEU A 580 -42.70 -20.29 -6.04
CA LEU A 580 -42.29 -19.31 -7.05
C LEU A 580 -42.79 -19.75 -8.44
N ALA A 581 -43.64 -18.92 -9.06
CA ALA A 581 -44.27 -19.23 -10.34
C ALA A 581 -43.26 -19.38 -11.50
N ASP A 582 -42.17 -18.63 -11.45
CA ASP A 582 -41.06 -18.69 -12.39
C ASP A 582 -39.75 -18.64 -11.61
N ASN A 583 -38.95 -19.70 -11.73
CA ASN A 583 -37.67 -19.88 -11.03
C ASN A 583 -36.47 -19.53 -11.91
N SER A 584 -36.67 -19.07 -13.15
CA SER A 584 -35.60 -18.90 -14.14
C SER A 584 -34.60 -17.77 -13.82
N TYR A 585 -34.84 -16.99 -12.77
CA TYR A 585 -34.02 -15.82 -12.39
C TYR A 585 -33.58 -15.84 -10.92
N VAL A 586 -33.77 -16.96 -10.20
CA VAL A 586 -33.33 -17.12 -8.82
C VAL A 586 -32.53 -18.42 -8.68
N LEU A 587 -31.41 -18.38 -7.97
CA LEU A 587 -30.70 -19.55 -7.49
C LEU A 587 -30.97 -19.73 -6.01
N VAL A 588 -31.31 -20.95 -5.58
CA VAL A 588 -31.38 -21.31 -4.16
C VAL A 588 -30.69 -22.65 -3.91
N TYR A 589 -29.75 -22.66 -2.98
CA TYR A 589 -28.99 -23.86 -2.62
C TYR A 589 -28.66 -23.88 -1.14
N GLN A 590 -28.39 -25.09 -0.64
CA GLN A 590 -28.09 -25.35 0.76
C GLN A 590 -26.74 -26.07 0.87
N LEU A 591 -25.90 -25.61 1.78
CA LEU A 591 -24.67 -26.25 2.20
C LEU A 591 -24.95 -26.95 3.53
N ASN A 592 -24.68 -28.25 3.58
CA ASN A 592 -24.96 -29.02 4.78
C ASN A 592 -23.90 -28.77 5.85
N GLY A 593 -24.34 -28.64 7.10
CA GLY A 593 -23.46 -28.54 8.26
C GLY A 593 -22.54 -29.75 8.39
N THR A 594 -21.42 -29.60 9.11
CA THR A 594 -20.45 -30.70 9.25
C THR A 594 -20.96 -31.79 10.21
N GLU A 595 -20.69 -33.07 9.93
CA GLU A 595 -21.06 -34.20 10.83
C GLU A 595 -20.48 -34.06 12.25
N SER A 596 -19.46 -33.22 12.42
CA SER A 596 -18.82 -32.90 13.71
C SER A 596 -19.58 -31.87 14.56
N GLY A 597 -20.62 -31.22 14.02
CA GLY A 597 -21.37 -30.15 14.67
C GLY A 597 -20.61 -28.82 14.77
N LEU A 598 -19.53 -28.66 13.99
CA LEU A 598 -18.67 -27.47 14.00
C LEU A 598 -19.07 -26.41 12.95
N GLY A 599 -19.96 -26.73 12.00
CA GLY A 599 -20.46 -25.79 10.99
C GLY A 599 -21.98 -25.93 10.83
N PRO A 600 -22.76 -24.84 10.85
CA PRO A 600 -24.22 -24.82 10.68
C PRO A 600 -24.66 -25.20 9.25
N ASP A 601 -25.93 -25.58 9.07
CA ASP A 601 -26.54 -25.56 7.73
C ASP A 601 -26.61 -24.11 7.22
N VAL A 602 -26.29 -23.90 5.94
CA VAL A 602 -26.34 -22.57 5.29
C VAL A 602 -27.24 -22.66 4.07
N VAL A 603 -28.18 -21.74 3.93
CA VAL A 603 -29.02 -21.58 2.73
C VAL A 603 -28.66 -20.27 2.06
N VAL A 604 -28.37 -20.32 0.76
CA VAL A 604 -28.03 -19.15 -0.05
C VAL A 604 -29.10 -18.95 -1.10
N ALA A 605 -29.61 -17.72 -1.25
CA ALA A 605 -30.44 -17.34 -2.38
C ALA A 605 -29.86 -16.14 -3.12
N ILE A 606 -29.89 -16.18 -4.45
CA ILE A 606 -29.38 -15.13 -5.33
C ILE A 606 -30.47 -14.79 -6.33
N ASN A 607 -30.96 -13.54 -6.30
CA ASN A 607 -31.98 -13.03 -7.22
C ASN A 607 -31.32 -12.24 -8.35
N PHE A 608 -31.31 -12.83 -9.54
CA PHE A 608 -30.84 -12.19 -10.76
C PHE A 608 -31.94 -11.37 -11.46
N GLY A 609 -33.18 -11.42 -10.98
CA GLY A 609 -34.30 -10.68 -11.54
C GLY A 609 -34.20 -9.17 -11.28
N GLY A 610 -34.81 -8.38 -12.18
CA GLY A 610 -34.96 -6.93 -12.02
C GLY A 610 -36.07 -6.50 -11.03
N SER A 611 -36.70 -7.46 -10.34
CA SER A 611 -37.74 -7.24 -9.35
C SER A 611 -37.45 -8.08 -8.10
N GLY A 612 -37.86 -7.63 -6.92
CA GLY A 612 -37.78 -8.41 -5.69
C GLY A 612 -38.65 -9.67 -5.74
N VAL A 613 -38.28 -10.68 -4.95
CA VAL A 613 -38.95 -11.98 -4.88
C VAL A 613 -39.34 -12.34 -3.46
N GLN A 614 -40.49 -13.01 -3.34
CA GLN A 614 -41.06 -13.49 -2.09
C GLN A 614 -41.65 -14.87 -2.32
N PHE A 615 -41.14 -15.89 -1.63
CA PHE A 615 -41.59 -17.27 -1.82
C PHE A 615 -41.17 -18.19 -0.66
N HIS A 616 -41.90 -19.29 -0.50
CA HIS A 616 -41.56 -20.40 0.37
C HIS A 616 -40.66 -21.39 -0.37
N GLN A 617 -39.54 -21.76 0.24
CA GLN A 617 -38.60 -22.74 -0.30
C GLN A 617 -38.45 -23.92 0.65
N GLN A 618 -38.69 -25.14 0.16
CA GLN A 618 -38.36 -26.35 0.89
C GLN A 618 -36.84 -26.46 1.11
N VAL A 619 -36.43 -26.74 2.35
CA VAL A 619 -35.04 -27.03 2.74
C VAL A 619 -34.85 -28.50 3.05
N LYS A 620 -33.60 -28.97 3.03
CA LYS A 620 -33.21 -30.37 3.22
C LYS A 620 -32.74 -30.60 4.66
N ASP A 621 -33.35 -31.55 5.35
CA ASP A 621 -32.87 -32.12 6.62
C ASP A 621 -32.63 -31.12 7.79
N ILE A 622 -33.13 -29.87 7.70
CA ILE A 622 -33.14 -28.91 8.80
C ILE A 622 -34.39 -29.12 9.66
N ALA A 623 -34.24 -29.16 10.98
CA ALA A 623 -35.35 -29.44 11.89
C ALA A 623 -36.41 -28.33 11.86
N VAL A 624 -37.69 -28.70 11.88
CA VAL A 624 -38.81 -27.74 12.01
C VAL A 624 -38.68 -26.96 13.31
N GLY A 625 -38.87 -25.63 13.21
CA GLY A 625 -38.74 -24.68 14.31
C GLY A 625 -37.34 -24.08 14.45
N THR A 626 -36.36 -24.54 13.68
CA THR A 626 -35.02 -23.95 13.62
C THR A 626 -35.08 -22.61 12.91
N ASN A 627 -34.37 -21.59 13.41
CA ASN A 627 -34.21 -20.35 12.66
C ASN A 627 -32.90 -20.35 11.89
N LEU A 628 -32.91 -19.70 10.74
CA LEU A 628 -31.73 -19.32 10.01
C LEU A 628 -31.71 -17.80 9.88
N ASN A 629 -30.57 -17.17 10.09
CA ASN A 629 -30.44 -15.71 10.02
C ASN A 629 -29.62 -15.29 8.81
N ASP A 630 -30.14 -14.33 8.04
CA ASP A 630 -29.41 -13.65 6.98
C ASP A 630 -28.33 -12.77 7.60
N ILE A 631 -27.07 -13.16 7.40
CA ILE A 631 -25.90 -12.53 8.02
C ILE A 631 -25.53 -11.19 7.39
N PHE A 632 -26.03 -10.89 6.18
CA PHE A 632 -25.80 -9.62 5.51
C PHE A 632 -26.99 -8.66 5.64
N GLY A 633 -28.14 -9.16 6.09
CA GLY A 633 -29.36 -8.36 6.26
C GLY A 633 -29.91 -7.78 4.95
N HIS A 634 -29.62 -8.43 3.82
CA HIS A 634 -30.15 -8.06 2.51
C HIS A 634 -31.61 -8.47 2.34
N SER A 635 -32.05 -9.52 3.05
CA SER A 635 -33.44 -9.92 3.12
C SER A 635 -34.27 -8.93 3.93
N ALA A 636 -35.52 -8.67 3.53
CA ALA A 636 -36.46 -7.95 4.40
C ALA A 636 -36.96 -8.82 5.57
N TYR A 637 -36.69 -10.12 5.53
CA TYR A 637 -37.02 -11.10 6.55
C TYR A 637 -35.77 -11.81 7.05
N ASN A 638 -34.98 -11.08 7.86
CA ASN A 638 -33.63 -11.49 8.28
C ASN A 638 -33.59 -12.81 9.04
N THR A 639 -34.69 -13.28 9.62
CA THR A 639 -34.74 -14.56 10.37
C THR A 639 -35.81 -15.45 9.74
N ALA A 640 -35.39 -16.49 9.04
CA ALA A 640 -36.28 -17.47 8.43
C ALA A 640 -36.42 -18.69 9.35
N THR A 641 -37.62 -18.96 9.85
CA THR A 641 -37.90 -20.15 10.67
C THR A 641 -38.37 -21.31 9.78
N VAL A 642 -37.78 -22.50 9.94
CA VAL A 642 -38.21 -23.71 9.25
C VAL A 642 -39.60 -24.12 9.72
N GLN A 643 -40.57 -24.16 8.82
CA GLN A 643 -41.97 -24.48 9.12
C GLN A 643 -42.30 -25.93 8.74
N SER A 644 -43.23 -26.56 9.45
CA SER A 644 -43.61 -27.96 9.15
C SER A 644 -44.30 -28.11 7.81
N ILE A 645 -45.17 -27.16 7.47
CA ILE A 645 -45.85 -27.07 6.17
C ILE A 645 -46.52 -25.70 6.04
N GLU A 646 -46.13 -24.92 5.03
CA GLU A 646 -46.81 -23.70 4.63
C GLU A 646 -47.03 -23.73 3.10
N ASN A 647 -48.18 -23.23 2.62
CA ASN A 647 -48.59 -23.32 1.20
C ASN A 647 -48.51 -24.72 0.55
N GLY A 648 -48.51 -25.79 1.36
CA GLY A 648 -48.38 -27.18 0.88
C GLY A 648 -46.94 -27.65 0.66
N ILE A 649 -45.95 -26.86 1.07
CA ILE A 649 -44.52 -27.16 0.98
C ILE A 649 -44.04 -27.61 2.37
N PRO A 650 -43.51 -28.83 2.52
CA PRO A 650 -43.04 -29.32 3.83
C PRO A 650 -41.63 -28.79 4.14
N ASN A 651 -41.29 -28.61 5.42
CA ASN A 651 -39.96 -28.18 5.87
C ASN A 651 -39.46 -26.95 5.09
N ASP A 652 -40.24 -25.88 5.08
CA ASP A 652 -39.98 -24.71 4.25
C ASP A 652 -39.46 -23.51 5.05
N ILE A 653 -38.77 -22.60 4.34
CA ILE A 653 -38.38 -21.29 4.84
C ILE A 653 -38.97 -20.20 3.96
N TRP A 654 -39.27 -19.04 4.54
CA TRP A 654 -39.69 -17.85 3.80
C TRP A 654 -38.50 -17.04 3.32
N ILE A 655 -38.42 -16.78 2.02
CA ILE A 655 -37.38 -15.95 1.39
C ILE A 655 -38.03 -14.66 0.89
N ASP A 656 -37.46 -13.52 1.28
CA ASP A 656 -37.83 -12.17 0.80
C ASP A 656 -36.54 -11.43 0.39
N LEU A 657 -36.30 -11.30 -0.91
CA LEU A 657 -35.02 -10.82 -1.44
C LEU A 657 -35.22 -9.71 -2.48
N PRO A 658 -34.51 -8.57 -2.38
CA PRO A 658 -34.58 -7.49 -3.37
C PRO A 658 -34.17 -7.92 -4.78
N ALA A 659 -34.49 -7.09 -5.77
CA ALA A 659 -33.97 -7.23 -7.13
C ALA A 659 -32.43 -7.19 -7.12
N ARG A 660 -31.78 -7.98 -7.97
CA ARG A 660 -30.32 -7.97 -8.13
C ARG A 660 -29.56 -8.06 -6.80
N SER A 661 -29.96 -8.98 -5.93
CA SER A 661 -29.42 -9.11 -4.57
C SER A 661 -29.21 -10.59 -4.20
N TYR A 662 -28.53 -10.83 -3.09
CA TYR A 662 -28.27 -12.15 -2.54
C TYR A 662 -28.39 -12.11 -1.02
N ALA A 663 -28.69 -13.24 -0.39
CA ALA A 663 -28.70 -13.39 1.06
C ALA A 663 -28.19 -14.76 1.46
N VAL A 664 -27.57 -14.83 2.64
CA VAL A 664 -26.93 -16.03 3.17
C VAL A 664 -27.50 -16.30 4.56
N TRP A 665 -28.44 -17.23 4.63
CA TRP A 665 -29.08 -17.65 5.87
C TRP A 665 -28.28 -18.75 6.53
N VAL A 666 -27.80 -18.49 7.74
CA VAL A 666 -27.04 -19.44 8.54
C VAL A 666 -27.94 -19.98 9.65
N GLU A 667 -28.05 -21.30 9.76
CA GLU A 667 -28.76 -21.97 10.85
C GLU A 667 -28.27 -21.45 12.20
N ASP A 668 -29.20 -21.19 13.13
CA ASP A 668 -28.90 -20.90 14.53
C ASP A 668 -28.01 -22.01 15.11
N ILE A 669 -26.69 -21.80 15.09
CA ILE A 669 -25.79 -22.48 16.03
C ILE A 669 -26.33 -22.09 17.40
N PRO A 670 -26.61 -23.03 18.35
CA PRO A 670 -27.21 -22.70 19.62
C PRO A 670 -26.53 -21.46 20.21
N GLN A 671 -27.26 -20.35 20.15
CA GLN A 671 -26.83 -19.08 20.68
C GLN A 671 -26.41 -19.39 22.12
N LYS A 672 -25.21 -18.98 22.53
CA LYS A 672 -24.88 -19.00 23.96
C LYS A 672 -25.84 -18.00 24.63
N GLU A 673 -26.99 -18.51 25.08
CA GLU A 673 -27.97 -17.76 25.84
C GLU A 673 -27.28 -17.25 27.12
N PHE A 674 -27.29 -15.93 27.32
CA PHE A 674 -26.99 -15.35 28.63
C PHE A 674 -28.31 -15.15 29.37
N TYR A 675 -28.47 -15.85 30.49
CA TYR A 675 -29.60 -15.70 31.40
C TYR A 675 -29.27 -14.63 32.45
N VAL A 676 -30.02 -13.54 32.51
CA VAL A 676 -29.90 -12.53 33.59
C VAL A 676 -31.20 -12.51 34.39
N PRO A 677 -31.31 -13.28 35.49
CA PRO A 677 -32.53 -13.35 36.29
C PRO A 677 -32.67 -12.15 37.25
N GLY A 678 -33.91 -11.75 37.57
CA GLY A 678 -34.22 -10.71 38.58
C GLY A 678 -35.62 -10.85 39.22
N THR A 679 -35.84 -10.31 40.43
CA THR A 679 -37.15 -10.22 41.14
C THR A 679 -37.28 -8.94 41.98
N HIS A 680 -38.52 -8.46 42.24
CA HIS A 680 -38.79 -7.37 43.19
C HIS A 680 -40.04 -7.63 44.08
N ASN A 681 -39.92 -7.38 45.39
CA ASN A 681 -41.02 -7.16 46.35
C ASN A 681 -42.01 -8.31 46.56
N GLY A 682 -41.59 -9.57 46.38
CA GLY A 682 -42.46 -10.72 46.63
C GLY A 682 -43.62 -10.86 45.65
N TRP A 683 -43.57 -10.14 44.52
CA TRP A 683 -44.41 -10.40 43.36
C TRP A 683 -43.49 -10.96 42.26
N SER A 684 -43.77 -12.18 41.83
CA SER A 684 -43.14 -12.82 40.68
C SER A 684 -43.35 -11.96 39.43
N PHE A 685 -42.29 -11.64 38.70
CA PHE A 685 -42.43 -11.20 37.31
C PHE A 685 -42.48 -12.42 36.39
N ASP A 686 -43.33 -12.30 35.37
CA ASP A 686 -43.57 -13.30 34.32
C ASP A 686 -42.29 -13.59 33.53
N ALA A 687 -42.22 -14.83 33.01
CA ALA A 687 -41.16 -15.40 32.19
C ALA A 687 -40.92 -14.70 30.81
N GLY A 688 -41.22 -13.41 30.69
CA GLY A 688 -41.30 -12.66 29.43
C GLY A 688 -40.24 -11.58 29.20
N SER A 689 -39.44 -11.19 30.20
CA SER A 689 -38.37 -10.19 30.01
C SER A 689 -37.13 -10.84 29.42
N ARG A 690 -37.06 -10.88 28.08
CA ARG A 690 -35.92 -11.38 27.29
C ARG A 690 -35.11 -10.21 26.75
N ALA A 691 -33.80 -10.22 26.93
CA ALA A 691 -32.89 -9.33 26.21
C ALA A 691 -32.34 -10.12 25.01
N TYR A 692 -32.52 -9.58 23.81
CA TYR A 692 -32.01 -10.17 22.57
C TYR A 692 -30.72 -9.45 22.22
N LEU A 693 -29.60 -10.18 22.15
CA LEU A 693 -28.37 -9.64 21.57
C LEU A 693 -28.58 -9.62 20.06
N LYS A 694 -28.54 -8.43 19.46
CA LYS A 694 -28.48 -8.31 18.01
C LYS A 694 -27.00 -8.17 17.66
N ASP A 695 -26.49 -9.11 16.88
CA ASP A 695 -25.23 -8.89 16.18
C ASP A 695 -25.42 -7.68 15.26
N ILE A 696 -24.63 -6.61 15.47
CA ILE A 696 -24.73 -5.39 14.65
C ILE A 696 -23.73 -5.38 13.48
N GLY A 697 -23.10 -6.51 13.18
CA GLY A 697 -22.37 -6.73 11.94
C GLY A 697 -20.84 -6.72 12.07
N GLY A 698 -20.22 -7.60 11.28
CA GLY A 698 -18.84 -7.48 10.79
C GLY A 698 -17.73 -8.14 11.60
N SER A 699 -17.94 -8.58 12.85
CA SER A 699 -16.96 -9.41 13.59
C SER A 699 -17.61 -10.09 14.79
N THR A 700 -17.02 -11.20 15.28
CA THR A 700 -17.55 -11.98 16.43
C THR A 700 -17.45 -11.28 17.80
N ASP A 701 -16.95 -10.04 17.83
CA ASP A 701 -16.30 -9.45 19.01
C ASP A 701 -17.01 -8.22 19.58
N PHE A 702 -18.20 -7.87 19.04
CA PHE A 702 -19.06 -6.82 19.58
C PHE A 702 -20.57 -7.11 19.43
N TYR A 703 -21.40 -6.71 20.40
CA TYR A 703 -22.86 -6.79 20.35
C TYR A 703 -23.52 -5.51 20.85
N GLY A 704 -24.55 -5.04 20.14
CA GLY A 704 -25.47 -4.03 20.66
C GLY A 704 -26.79 -4.65 21.07
N SER A 705 -27.33 -4.19 22.19
CA SER A 705 -28.68 -4.55 22.60
C SER A 705 -29.43 -3.34 23.13
N THR A 706 -30.75 -3.39 23.03
CA THR A 706 -31.67 -2.46 23.68
C THR A 706 -32.49 -3.22 24.71
N PHE A 707 -32.42 -2.80 25.97
CA PHE A 707 -33.25 -3.38 27.04
C PHE A 707 -34.64 -2.76 27.04
N LEU A 708 -35.70 -3.58 27.08
CA LEU A 708 -37.08 -3.11 27.24
C LEU A 708 -37.34 -2.70 28.69
N ALA A 709 -37.52 -1.40 28.94
CA ALA A 709 -37.99 -0.91 30.23
C ALA A 709 -39.46 -1.32 30.46
N ASN A 710 -39.72 -2.16 31.47
CA ASN A 710 -41.09 -2.46 31.89
C ASN A 710 -41.58 -1.41 32.90
N ASN A 711 -42.90 -1.14 32.92
CA ASN A 711 -43.63 -0.01 33.55
C ASN A 711 -43.40 0.29 35.06
N GLY A 712 -42.16 0.40 35.53
CA GLY A 712 -41.84 0.66 36.92
C GLY A 712 -40.37 1.00 37.14
N ASN A 713 -39.91 2.10 36.56
CA ASN A 713 -38.86 3.05 37.00
C ASN A 713 -37.64 2.58 37.85
N GLU A 714 -37.21 1.33 37.90
CA GLU A 714 -35.95 0.94 38.56
C GLU A 714 -35.22 -0.21 37.84
N PHE A 715 -33.95 0.02 37.48
CA PHE A 715 -32.98 -1.00 37.06
C PHE A 715 -32.15 -1.41 38.27
N LYS A 716 -32.31 -2.66 38.75
CA LYS A 716 -31.47 -3.27 39.81
C LYS A 716 -31.22 -4.75 39.49
N ILE A 717 -29.95 -5.13 39.37
CA ILE A 717 -29.50 -6.52 39.52
C ILE A 717 -29.28 -6.73 41.04
N SER A 718 -29.73 -7.81 41.69
CA SER A 718 -29.48 -7.96 43.14
C SER A 718 -29.28 -9.39 43.62
N GLU A 719 -28.39 -9.50 44.60
CA GLU A 719 -27.88 -10.66 45.34
C GLU A 719 -28.89 -11.75 45.74
N GLY A 720 -28.48 -13.01 45.61
CA GLY A 720 -28.97 -14.12 46.44
C GLY A 720 -29.30 -15.43 45.73
N ILE A 721 -28.77 -16.54 46.27
CA ILE A 721 -28.69 -17.93 45.79
C ILE A 721 -30.05 -18.64 45.56
N TRP A 722 -30.02 -19.76 44.81
CA TRP A 722 -30.79 -21.05 44.87
C TRP A 722 -31.47 -21.39 43.51
N ASP A 723 -31.41 -22.59 42.90
CA ASP A 723 -30.63 -23.84 43.01
C ASP A 723 -31.10 -24.73 41.81
N PHE A 724 -30.17 -25.40 41.09
CA PHE A 724 -30.35 -26.42 40.01
C PHE A 724 -31.09 -25.98 38.72
N ASP A 725 -30.64 -26.23 37.48
CA ASP A 725 -29.67 -27.15 36.86
C ASP A 725 -28.93 -26.39 35.73
N TRP A 726 -27.87 -26.98 35.18
CA TRP A 726 -26.91 -26.49 34.15
C TRP A 726 -25.61 -25.90 34.71
N GLY A 727 -24.51 -26.61 34.42
CA GLY A 727 -23.20 -26.42 35.02
C GLY A 727 -22.56 -25.08 34.68
N GLY A 728 -22.38 -24.26 35.72
CA GLY A 728 -21.44 -23.14 35.75
C GLY A 728 -22.03 -21.74 35.61
N GLY A 729 -23.17 -21.45 36.25
CA GLY A 729 -23.68 -20.07 36.37
C GLY A 729 -22.88 -19.23 37.38
N TYR A 730 -22.43 -18.04 36.98
CA TYR A 730 -21.82 -17.04 37.86
C TYR A 730 -22.86 -15.99 38.27
N ASN A 731 -22.83 -15.56 39.54
CA ASN A 731 -23.68 -14.47 40.04
C ASN A 731 -23.04 -13.11 39.70
N ILE A 732 -23.84 -12.17 39.17
CA ILE A 732 -23.43 -10.78 38.92
C ILE A 732 -23.93 -9.93 40.08
N ASN A 733 -23.03 -9.22 40.77
CA ASN A 733 -23.35 -8.41 41.94
C ASN A 733 -23.25 -6.91 41.61
N VAL A 734 -24.23 -6.10 42.02
CA VAL A 734 -24.32 -4.67 41.66
C VAL A 734 -23.29 -3.78 42.34
N PHE A 735 -22.59 -4.29 43.34
CA PHE A 735 -21.48 -3.55 43.97
C PHE A 735 -20.21 -3.51 43.11
N ASP A 736 -20.13 -4.30 42.03
CA ASP A 736 -18.96 -4.34 41.13
C ASP A 736 -19.17 -3.56 39.80
N MET A 737 -20.39 -3.06 39.53
CA MET A 737 -20.66 -2.21 38.36
C MET A 737 -20.28 -0.76 38.67
N LYS A 738 -19.19 -0.27 38.06
CA LYS A 738 -18.82 1.13 38.19
C LYS A 738 -19.58 1.99 37.18
N TRP A 739 -20.30 2.95 37.72
CA TRP A 739 -20.84 4.10 37.01
C TRP A 739 -19.71 5.09 36.76
N THR A 740 -19.51 5.55 35.53
CA THR A 740 -18.79 6.81 35.34
C THR A 740 -19.14 7.49 34.03
N ILE A 741 -20.01 8.50 34.12
CA ILE A 741 -19.68 9.82 33.58
C ILE A 741 -19.06 10.58 34.77
N GLY A 742 -17.76 10.85 34.71
CA GLY A 742 -17.04 11.71 35.67
C GLY A 742 -15.92 11.05 36.49
N ALA A 743 -14.68 11.39 36.15
CA ALA A 743 -13.46 11.30 36.97
C ALA A 743 -13.19 9.97 37.74
N GLY A 744 -12.44 9.08 37.10
CA GLY A 744 -11.61 8.05 37.74
C GLY A 744 -12.32 6.91 38.47
N GLY A 745 -12.39 5.72 37.88
CA GLY A 745 -12.82 4.52 38.60
C GLY A 745 -12.92 3.25 37.77
N GLY A 746 -12.05 2.27 38.07
CA GLY A 746 -11.80 1.04 37.31
C GLY A 746 -12.95 0.06 36.95
N ASN A 747 -12.64 -0.77 35.97
CA ASN A 747 -13.55 -1.59 35.17
C ASN A 747 -14.00 -2.91 35.84
N ALA A 748 -15.13 -3.44 35.38
CA ALA A 748 -15.58 -4.79 35.66
C ALA A 748 -15.24 -5.69 34.46
N TYR A 749 -14.30 -6.63 34.64
CA TYR A 749 -13.94 -7.64 33.65
C TYR A 749 -14.44 -9.01 34.12
N TRP A 750 -15.02 -9.78 33.21
CA TRP A 750 -15.52 -11.13 33.53
C TRP A 750 -14.85 -12.20 32.68
N THR A 751 -14.36 -13.25 33.33
CA THR A 751 -13.67 -14.37 32.68
C THR A 751 -14.66 -15.47 32.31
N LEU A 752 -14.69 -15.88 31.05
CA LEU A 752 -15.41 -17.07 30.58
C LEU A 752 -14.49 -18.30 30.59
N PRO A 753 -15.04 -19.54 30.66
CA PRO A 753 -14.26 -20.76 30.45
C PRO A 753 -13.57 -20.71 29.08
N GLY A 754 -12.23 -20.81 29.08
CA GLY A 754 -11.41 -20.66 27.87
C GLY A 754 -10.71 -19.30 27.70
N GLN A 755 -10.55 -18.51 28.77
CA GLN A 755 -9.80 -17.24 28.82
C GLN A 755 -10.40 -16.06 28.03
N ARG A 756 -11.70 -16.03 27.72
CA ARG A 756 -12.33 -14.88 27.04
C ARG A 756 -12.87 -13.85 28.05
N TYR A 757 -12.74 -12.56 27.74
CA TYR A 757 -13.16 -11.42 28.55
C TYR A 757 -14.33 -10.66 27.89
N ILE A 758 -15.23 -10.09 28.69
CA ILE A 758 -16.34 -9.24 28.25
C ILE A 758 -16.24 -7.87 28.92
N HIS A 759 -16.37 -6.81 28.13
CA HIS A 759 -16.56 -5.43 28.58
C HIS A 759 -17.99 -4.95 28.25
N LEU A 760 -18.61 -4.18 29.16
CA LEU A 760 -19.95 -3.61 28.99
C LEU A 760 -19.88 -2.09 29.15
N CYS A 761 -20.31 -1.35 28.13
CA CYS A 761 -20.47 0.10 28.17
C CYS A 761 -21.96 0.48 28.15
N ILE A 762 -22.38 1.36 29.06
CA ILE A 762 -23.76 1.86 29.20
C ILE A 762 -23.69 3.37 29.41
N GLU A 763 -24.40 4.15 28.59
CA GLU A 763 -24.56 5.60 28.79
C GLU A 763 -25.54 5.87 29.95
N ASP A 764 -25.33 6.98 30.68
CA ASP A 764 -26.06 7.35 31.91
C ASP A 764 -27.55 6.95 31.89
N PRO A 765 -27.92 5.89 32.64
CA PRO A 765 -29.30 5.41 32.72
C PRO A 765 -30.33 6.46 33.15
N GLU A 766 -29.92 7.54 33.82
CA GLU A 766 -30.82 8.65 34.21
C GLU A 766 -31.31 9.45 32.99
N SER A 767 -30.57 9.45 31.89
CA SER A 767 -30.95 10.13 30.64
C SER A 767 -32.06 9.38 29.87
N TYR A 768 -32.27 8.10 30.17
CA TYR A 768 -33.14 7.18 29.39
C TYR A 768 -34.44 6.78 30.11
N HIS A 769 -34.98 7.68 30.95
CA HIS A 769 -36.23 7.42 31.67
C HIS A 769 -37.41 7.10 30.73
N GLY A 770 -37.83 5.82 30.70
CA GLY A 770 -38.99 5.35 29.95
C GLY A 770 -38.73 4.99 28.48
N THR A 771 -37.47 4.94 28.06
CA THR A 771 -37.03 4.54 26.72
C THR A 771 -36.07 3.34 26.79
N ASN A 772 -35.73 2.76 25.64
CA ASN A 772 -34.76 1.66 25.59
C ASN A 772 -33.36 2.19 25.92
N ILE A 773 -32.61 1.44 26.74
CA ILE A 773 -31.22 1.77 27.09
C ILE A 773 -30.28 1.07 26.09
N PRO A 774 -29.46 1.82 25.33
CA PRO A 774 -28.40 1.25 24.50
C PRO A 774 -27.25 0.71 25.36
N VAL A 775 -26.74 -0.47 25.00
CA VAL A 775 -25.59 -1.11 25.67
C VAL A 775 -24.62 -1.65 24.63
N GLY A 776 -23.35 -1.30 24.78
CA GLY A 776 -22.26 -1.88 24.01
C GLY A 776 -21.59 -3.04 24.75
N ILE A 777 -21.42 -4.17 24.07
CA ILE A 777 -20.77 -5.37 24.63
C ILE A 777 -19.57 -5.73 23.77
N MET A 778 -18.36 -5.67 24.31
CA MET A 778 -17.13 -5.98 23.58
C MET A 778 -16.47 -7.25 24.13
N ARG A 779 -15.98 -8.13 23.27
CA ARG A 779 -15.34 -9.41 23.63
C ARG A 779 -13.86 -9.38 23.27
N LEU A 780 -13.03 -9.93 24.15
CA LEU A 780 -11.59 -10.03 23.95
C LEU A 780 -11.09 -11.44 24.29
N SER A 781 -10.06 -11.89 23.60
CA SER A 781 -9.37 -13.15 23.90
C SER A 781 -8.41 -13.04 25.08
N GLU A 782 -8.01 -11.82 25.44
CA GLU A 782 -7.10 -11.51 26.55
C GLU A 782 -7.60 -10.28 27.35
N LEU A 783 -6.93 -9.94 28.46
CA LEU A 783 -7.29 -8.73 29.21
C LEU A 783 -6.98 -7.50 28.33
N PRO A 784 -7.91 -6.54 28.19
CA PRO A 784 -7.63 -5.33 27.42
C PRO A 784 -6.52 -4.52 28.08
N ALA A 785 -5.65 -3.98 27.26
CA ALA A 785 -4.60 -3.08 27.69
C ALA A 785 -5.18 -1.68 27.92
N THR A 786 -4.74 -1.03 28.99
CA THR A 786 -5.19 0.33 29.33
C THR A 786 -4.23 1.36 28.75
N ILE A 787 -4.74 2.52 28.35
CA ILE A 787 -3.87 3.67 28.01
C ILE A 787 -3.13 4.11 29.29
N VAL A 788 -1.81 4.22 29.24
CA VAL A 788 -0.96 4.60 30.40
C VAL A 788 -0.11 5.83 30.18
N ASP A 789 0.21 6.12 28.93
CA ASP A 789 0.97 7.31 28.58
C ASP A 789 0.56 7.76 27.18
N ILE A 790 0.44 9.07 27.03
CA ILE A 790 0.16 9.71 25.75
C ILE A 790 1.29 10.69 25.55
N ASN A 791 2.09 10.46 24.52
CA ASN A 791 3.00 11.46 24.02
C ASN A 791 2.19 12.36 23.09
N PRO A 792 1.73 13.53 23.56
CA PRO A 792 0.83 14.37 22.79
C PRO A 792 1.48 14.75 21.45
N VAL A 793 0.65 15.16 20.48
CA VAL A 793 1.14 15.94 19.32
C VAL A 793 2.18 16.91 19.83
N VAL A 794 3.42 16.85 19.31
CA VAL A 794 4.54 17.76 19.57
C VAL A 794 3.97 19.07 20.11
N ALA A 795 3.98 19.18 21.44
CA ALA A 795 3.07 20.05 22.14
C ALA A 795 3.37 21.48 21.71
N HIS A 796 2.41 22.06 20.97
CA HIS A 796 2.28 23.47 20.64
C HIS A 796 2.82 24.03 19.31
N SER A 797 3.14 23.21 18.30
CA SER A 797 3.08 23.72 16.92
C SER A 797 3.12 22.61 15.87
N ALA A 798 1.96 22.12 15.40
CA ALA A 798 1.93 21.59 14.04
C ALA A 798 1.91 22.80 13.10
N PRO A 799 2.93 23.02 12.25
CA PRO A 799 2.89 24.11 11.28
C PRO A 799 1.59 24.03 10.46
N SER A 800 0.94 25.17 10.24
CA SER A 800 -0.25 25.23 9.39
C SER A 800 -0.03 24.48 8.07
N GLY A 801 -0.91 23.51 7.76
CA GLY A 801 -0.79 22.66 6.59
C GLY A 801 0.02 21.37 6.77
N THR A 802 0.46 21.04 7.98
CA THR A 802 1.12 19.76 8.31
C THR A 802 0.23 18.87 9.19
N SER A 803 0.36 17.55 9.07
CA SER A 803 -0.30 16.57 9.93
C SER A 803 0.38 16.47 11.30
N ALA A 804 -0.41 16.22 12.34
CA ALA A 804 0.05 16.06 13.71
C ALA A 804 0.16 14.58 14.09
N THR A 805 1.15 14.20 14.88
CA THR A 805 1.38 12.78 15.28
C THR A 805 1.18 12.61 16.78
N VAL A 806 0.27 11.72 17.20
CA VAL A 806 0.02 11.37 18.60
C VAL A 806 0.66 10.03 18.90
N GLY A 807 1.59 9.98 19.85
CA GLY A 807 2.16 8.74 20.36
C GLY A 807 1.33 8.22 21.54
N ILE A 808 1.03 6.92 21.56
CA ILE A 808 0.16 6.30 22.55
C ILE A 808 0.86 5.07 23.11
N THR A 809 0.90 4.94 24.43
CA THR A 809 1.46 3.78 25.12
C THR A 809 0.38 3.10 25.97
N LEU A 810 0.27 1.78 25.81
CA LEU A 810 -0.63 0.92 26.58
C LEU A 810 0.11 0.23 27.74
N SER A 811 -0.63 -0.24 28.75
CA SER A 811 -0.08 -0.91 29.94
C SER A 811 0.52 -2.28 29.67
N ASP A 812 0.06 -2.95 28.61
CA ASP A 812 0.49 -4.27 28.16
C ASP A 812 0.24 -4.37 26.64
N ASP A 813 0.59 -5.51 26.03
CA ASP A 813 0.27 -5.77 24.63
C ASP A 813 -1.25 -5.74 24.42
N ALA A 814 -1.71 -5.01 23.39
CA ALA A 814 -3.14 -4.99 23.04
C ALA A 814 -3.62 -6.40 22.67
N ALA A 815 -4.82 -6.77 23.12
CA ALA A 815 -5.44 -8.02 22.68
C ALA A 815 -5.61 -8.00 21.15
N PRO A 816 -5.59 -9.17 20.46
CA PRO A 816 -5.73 -9.23 19.00
C PRO A 816 -6.95 -8.48 18.44
N GLU A 817 -8.04 -8.43 19.22
CA GLU A 817 -9.27 -7.74 18.86
C GLU A 817 -9.28 -6.25 19.24
N GLU A 818 -8.38 -5.80 20.14
CA GLU A 818 -8.35 -4.44 20.67
C GLU A 818 -7.63 -3.46 19.74
N LYS A 819 -8.34 -2.42 19.33
CA LYS A 819 -7.87 -1.33 18.47
C LYS A 819 -7.83 -0.03 19.26
N VAL A 820 -6.90 0.85 18.89
CA VAL A 820 -6.68 2.15 19.53
C VAL A 820 -7.13 3.25 18.57
N TYR A 821 -7.87 4.23 19.08
CA TYR A 821 -8.47 5.31 18.32
C TYR A 821 -8.19 6.67 18.96
N VAL A 822 -8.11 7.71 18.13
CA VAL A 822 -8.06 9.12 18.57
C VAL A 822 -9.27 9.84 18.02
N ARG A 823 -10.09 10.40 18.92
CA ARG A 823 -11.23 11.25 18.57
C ARG A 823 -10.84 12.72 18.75
N TYR A 824 -11.07 13.56 17.76
CA TYR A 824 -10.65 14.97 17.78
C TYR A 824 -11.68 15.93 17.17
N THR A 825 -11.58 17.21 17.53
CA THR A 825 -12.44 18.30 17.05
C THR A 825 -11.65 19.59 16.80
N ASP A 826 -12.10 20.38 15.81
CA ASP A 826 -11.55 21.71 15.48
C ASP A 826 -12.48 22.85 15.93
N ASN A 827 -13.59 22.53 16.60
CA ASN A 827 -14.69 23.47 16.84
C ASN A 827 -15.44 23.21 18.16
N SER A 828 -14.70 22.90 19.22
CA SER A 828 -15.24 22.69 20.56
C SER A 828 -16.36 21.65 20.59
N TRP A 829 -16.14 20.51 19.92
CA TRP A 829 -17.04 19.36 19.86
C TRP A 829 -18.39 19.60 19.18
N THR A 830 -18.53 20.66 18.37
CA THR A 830 -19.70 20.83 17.49
C THR A 830 -19.71 19.75 16.40
N SER A 831 -18.52 19.32 15.96
CA SER A 831 -18.29 18.13 15.15
C SER A 831 -17.00 17.46 15.60
N ASP A 832 -16.95 16.15 15.46
CA ASP A 832 -15.81 15.31 15.82
C ASP A 832 -15.40 14.41 14.66
N ASN A 833 -14.18 13.89 14.74
CA ASN A 833 -13.61 12.96 13.78
C ASN A 833 -12.84 11.89 14.57
N ILE A 834 -12.73 10.69 14.00
CA ILE A 834 -12.00 9.58 14.62
C ILE A 834 -10.97 9.05 13.62
N VAL A 835 -9.75 8.83 14.09
CA VAL A 835 -8.70 8.10 13.35
C VAL A 835 -8.24 6.90 14.16
N GLN A 836 -7.89 5.83 13.47
CA GLN A 836 -7.30 4.65 14.11
C GLN A 836 -5.79 4.86 14.27
N ALA A 837 -5.25 4.56 15.45
CA ALA A 837 -3.82 4.51 15.69
C ALA A 837 -3.24 3.19 15.14
N THR A 838 -2.03 3.26 14.60
CA THR A 838 -1.28 2.09 14.08
C THR A 838 -0.10 1.80 14.99
N GLY A 839 0.18 0.53 15.28
CA GLY A 839 1.18 0.15 16.26
C GLY A 839 1.21 -1.35 16.54
N SER A 840 2.12 -1.77 17.41
CA SER A 840 2.25 -3.16 17.85
C SER A 840 2.80 -3.22 19.27
N GLY A 841 2.46 -4.28 20.00
CA GLY A 841 2.81 -4.42 21.41
C GLY A 841 2.16 -3.31 22.25
N THR A 842 2.96 -2.57 23.01
CA THR A 842 2.50 -1.47 23.86
C THR A 842 2.48 -0.11 23.17
N SER A 843 2.99 0.04 21.94
CA SER A 843 3.28 1.35 21.33
C SER A 843 2.48 1.57 20.04
N PHE A 844 1.71 2.65 20.02
CA PHE A 844 0.81 3.05 18.94
C PHE A 844 1.05 4.50 18.54
N THR A 845 0.68 4.83 17.30
CA THR A 845 0.83 6.16 16.73
C THR A 845 -0.37 6.49 15.85
N ALA A 846 -1.00 7.64 16.08
CA ALA A 846 -2.09 8.16 15.25
C ALA A 846 -1.65 9.44 14.53
N ILE A 847 -2.03 9.58 13.26
CA ILE A 847 -1.77 10.77 12.46
C ILE A 847 -3.07 11.57 12.35
N LEU A 848 -3.11 12.74 12.97
CA LEU A 848 -4.20 13.71 12.85
C LEU A 848 -3.97 14.55 11.58
N PRO A 849 -4.98 14.69 10.70
CA PRO A 849 -4.88 15.49 9.47
C PRO A 849 -4.49 16.95 9.72
N SER A 850 -3.95 17.64 8.72
CA SER A 850 -3.59 19.06 8.86
C SER A 850 -4.77 19.95 9.22
N ALA A 851 -4.54 20.93 10.09
CA ALA A 851 -5.50 21.99 10.42
C ALA A 851 -5.02 23.36 9.91
N SER A 852 -5.95 24.31 9.82
CA SER A 852 -5.66 25.70 9.45
C SER A 852 -4.95 26.46 10.57
N ALA A 853 -4.11 27.42 10.20
CA ALA A 853 -3.56 28.40 11.14
C ALA A 853 -4.64 29.02 12.02
N GLY A 854 -4.37 29.12 13.32
CA GLY A 854 -5.28 29.65 14.33
C GLY A 854 -6.30 28.64 14.90
N THR A 855 -6.25 27.38 14.46
CA THR A 855 -7.10 26.32 15.01
C THR A 855 -6.58 25.84 16.36
N GLU A 856 -7.45 25.82 17.36
CA GLU A 856 -7.28 25.06 18.60
C GLU A 856 -7.97 23.70 18.42
N ARG A 857 -7.20 22.62 18.41
CA ARG A 857 -7.72 21.26 18.25
C ARG A 857 -7.74 20.55 19.59
N GLU A 858 -8.90 20.00 19.96
CA GLU A 858 -9.08 19.16 21.15
C GLU A 858 -9.21 17.69 20.75
N TYR A 859 -8.66 16.76 21.54
CA TYR A 859 -8.70 15.32 21.28
C TYR A 859 -8.61 14.46 22.54
N TYR A 860 -9.05 13.21 22.43
CA TYR A 860 -8.84 12.17 23.43
C TYR A 860 -8.65 10.79 22.78
N ILE A 861 -8.11 9.86 23.54
CA ILE A 861 -7.76 8.51 23.06
C ILE A 861 -8.76 7.52 23.64
N PHE A 862 -9.18 6.53 22.86
CA PHE A 862 -9.97 5.42 23.37
C PHE A 862 -9.61 4.10 22.70
N THR A 863 -9.93 2.97 23.33
CA THR A 863 -9.77 1.61 22.76
C THR A 863 -11.12 0.96 22.54
N SER A 864 -11.21 0.10 21.51
CA SER A 864 -12.43 -0.61 21.13
C SER A 864 -12.11 -1.92 20.42
N THR A 865 -13.03 -2.88 20.42
CA THR A 865 -12.96 -4.02 19.49
C THR A 865 -13.66 -3.76 18.15
N ALA A 866 -14.48 -2.70 18.08
CA ALA A 866 -15.21 -2.35 16.88
C ALA A 866 -14.31 -1.70 15.81
N GLY A 867 -14.63 -1.90 14.53
CA GLY A 867 -13.93 -1.24 13.41
C GLY A 867 -14.25 0.26 13.31
N LEU A 868 -13.44 0.99 12.51
CA LEU A 868 -13.49 2.46 12.40
C LEU A 868 -14.89 2.99 12.06
N THR A 869 -15.57 2.39 11.08
CA THR A 869 -16.93 2.80 10.67
C THR A 869 -17.93 2.71 11.81
N ASN A 870 -17.83 1.68 12.65
CA ASN A 870 -18.74 1.44 13.76
C ASN A 870 -18.49 2.43 14.88
N VAL A 871 -17.22 2.63 15.27
CA VAL A 871 -16.87 3.64 16.30
C VAL A 871 -17.13 5.07 15.83
N GLN A 872 -17.13 5.35 14.52
CA GLN A 872 -17.56 6.65 13.99
C GLN A 872 -19.08 6.87 14.13
N ALA A 873 -19.88 5.80 14.04
CA ALA A 873 -21.32 5.89 14.20
C ALA A 873 -21.74 6.01 15.67
N ASP A 874 -21.04 5.32 16.58
CA ASP A 874 -21.39 5.27 18.00
C ASP A 874 -20.17 5.11 18.93
N PRO A 875 -19.30 6.12 19.03
CA PRO A 875 -18.06 6.02 19.81
C PRO A 875 -18.31 5.85 21.32
N ASP A 876 -19.40 6.45 21.82
CA ASP A 876 -19.67 6.52 23.26
C ASP A 876 -20.08 5.15 23.83
N HIS A 877 -20.77 4.32 23.03
CA HIS A 877 -21.12 2.94 23.42
C HIS A 877 -20.06 1.90 23.06
N LEU A 878 -19.10 2.25 22.19
CA LEU A 878 -18.08 1.36 21.64
C LEU A 878 -16.70 1.61 22.23
N THR A 879 -16.62 1.99 23.50
CA THR A 879 -15.36 2.31 24.19
C THR A 879 -15.08 1.34 25.33
N ILE A 880 -13.88 0.72 25.34
CA ILE A 880 -13.37 -0.15 26.41
C ILE A 880 -12.58 0.68 27.44
N HIS A 881 -11.66 1.50 26.95
CA HIS A 881 -10.85 2.44 27.72
C HIS A 881 -10.83 3.79 27.03
N TYR A 882 -10.77 4.88 27.80
CA TYR A 882 -10.49 6.20 27.27
C TYR A 882 -9.56 6.97 28.20
N ASP A 883 -8.84 7.94 27.66
CA ASP A 883 -8.02 8.88 28.39
C ASP A 883 -8.30 10.32 27.91
N ILE A 884 -8.81 11.13 28.85
CA ILE A 884 -9.20 12.54 28.69
C ILE A 884 -8.34 13.44 29.60
N ASN A 885 -7.06 13.14 29.79
CA ASN A 885 -6.09 14.00 30.48
C ASN A 885 -6.59 14.54 31.85
N GLY A 886 -7.11 13.63 32.69
CA GLY A 886 -7.54 13.97 34.06
C GLY A 886 -8.84 14.79 34.16
N GLY A 887 -9.53 15.07 33.06
CA GLY A 887 -10.85 15.72 33.04
C GLY A 887 -11.06 16.69 31.88
N ASP A 888 -9.99 17.25 31.32
CA ASP A 888 -10.01 18.14 30.17
C ASP A 888 -9.34 17.45 28.98
N ASN A 889 -9.93 17.49 27.78
CA ASN A 889 -9.33 16.87 26.59
C ASN A 889 -7.92 17.41 26.31
N TYR A 890 -7.07 16.59 25.68
CA TYR A 890 -5.79 17.07 25.16
C TYR A 890 -6.06 18.14 24.11
N HIS A 891 -5.23 19.18 24.04
CA HIS A 891 -5.34 20.18 22.97
C HIS A 891 -3.99 20.63 22.45
N TYR A 892 -3.98 21.13 21.21
CA TYR A 892 -2.84 21.86 20.66
C TYR A 892 -3.31 23.01 19.76
N TYR A 893 -2.47 24.05 19.68
CA TYR A 893 -2.69 25.20 18.81
C TYR A 893 -1.89 25.05 17.50
N VAL A 894 -2.49 25.45 16.38
CA VAL A 894 -1.83 25.50 15.06
C VAL A 894 -1.35 26.92 14.80
N PRO A 895 -0.05 27.23 14.93
CA PRO A 895 0.45 28.57 14.71
C PRO A 895 0.38 28.99 13.24
N SER A 896 0.26 30.30 13.00
CA SER A 896 0.34 30.84 11.64
C SER A 896 1.80 30.94 11.19
N THR A 897 2.16 30.23 10.12
CA THR A 897 3.51 30.27 9.52
C THR A 897 3.84 31.58 8.77
N SER A 898 3.12 32.67 9.05
CA SER A 898 3.19 33.92 8.28
C SER A 898 3.42 35.18 9.11
N SER A 899 3.69 35.07 10.40
CA SER A 899 4.14 36.21 11.19
C SER A 899 5.13 35.69 12.23
N ASP A 900 6.44 35.87 12.02
CA ASP A 900 7.36 35.90 13.16
C ASP A 900 6.93 37.12 13.97
N ALA A 901 6.19 36.92 15.04
CA ALA A 901 5.73 37.98 15.90
C ALA A 901 6.57 38.01 17.17
N SER A 902 7.01 39.22 17.53
CA SER A 902 7.64 39.50 18.82
C SER A 902 6.74 40.40 19.63
N LEU A 903 6.83 40.33 20.95
CA LEU A 903 6.04 41.16 21.84
C LEU A 903 6.78 42.47 22.14
N TYR A 904 6.13 43.60 21.86
CA TYR A 904 6.68 44.93 22.13
C TYR A 904 6.30 45.43 23.54
N PHE A 905 7.31 45.82 24.32
CA PHE A 905 7.18 46.37 25.67
C PHE A 905 7.46 47.88 25.64
N ASP A 906 6.67 48.66 26.38
CA ASP A 906 6.58 50.11 26.23
C ASP A 906 7.49 50.93 27.17
N GLY A 907 8.30 50.28 28.00
CA GLY A 907 9.11 50.93 29.03
C GLY A 907 8.32 51.59 30.17
N ALA A 908 6.98 51.51 30.17
CA ALA A 908 6.09 52.25 31.05
C ALA A 908 5.14 51.37 31.88
N GLY A 909 5.04 50.08 31.57
CA GLY A 909 4.29 49.12 32.38
C GLY A 909 3.97 47.79 31.71
N ALA A 910 4.06 47.69 30.38
CA ALA A 910 3.77 46.46 29.64
C ALA A 910 4.63 45.29 30.14
N HIS A 911 4.02 44.15 30.48
CA HIS A 911 4.75 42.94 30.90
C HIS A 911 3.91 41.67 30.82
N VAL A 912 4.57 40.52 30.80
CA VAL A 912 3.92 39.20 30.93
C VAL A 912 4.06 38.74 32.37
N LYS A 913 2.94 38.35 32.99
CA LYS A 913 2.92 37.80 34.35
C LYS A 913 2.52 36.32 34.34
N MET A 914 3.27 35.49 35.05
CA MET A 914 2.94 34.11 35.34
C MET A 914 2.81 33.91 36.84
N ASN A 915 1.67 33.39 37.29
CA ASN A 915 1.44 33.15 38.72
C ASN A 915 1.99 31.77 39.11
N GLN A 916 2.77 31.71 40.19
CA GLN A 916 3.10 30.46 40.90
C GLN A 916 3.74 29.35 40.05
N VAL A 917 4.80 29.66 39.30
CA VAL A 917 5.56 28.68 38.49
C VAL A 917 6.23 27.64 39.41
N GLY A 918 5.82 26.36 39.29
CA GLY A 918 6.21 25.25 40.18
C GLY A 918 7.57 24.58 39.88
N ASP A 919 8.15 23.95 40.91
CA ASP A 919 9.40 23.14 40.94
C ASP A 919 10.56 23.63 40.04
N ASP A 920 11.17 24.74 40.46
CA ASP A 920 12.34 25.38 39.86
C ASP A 920 13.57 25.32 40.77
N GLN A 921 13.55 24.44 41.78
CA GLN A 921 14.65 24.17 42.71
C GLN A 921 15.86 23.49 42.01
N ALA A 922 15.87 23.49 40.67
CA ALA A 922 16.90 22.89 39.87
C ALA A 922 18.23 23.57 40.20
N PRO A 923 19.22 22.81 40.69
CA PRO A 923 20.50 23.38 41.07
C PRO A 923 21.24 23.93 39.82
N SER A 924 20.92 23.46 38.61
CA SER A 924 21.49 24.00 37.37
C SER A 924 20.37 24.44 36.41
N MET A 925 20.51 25.61 35.77
CA MET A 925 19.52 26.12 34.81
C MET A 925 20.17 26.88 33.64
N THR A 926 19.43 27.02 32.54
CA THR A 926 19.75 27.97 31.46
C THR A 926 18.51 28.81 31.16
N ILE A 927 18.67 30.14 31.05
CA ILE A 927 17.61 31.07 30.63
C ILE A 927 18.13 31.79 29.39
N GLU A 928 17.30 31.93 28.37
CA GLU A 928 17.67 32.59 27.11
C GLU A 928 16.49 33.33 26.49
N ALA A 929 16.79 34.36 25.70
CA ALA A 929 15.80 35.19 25.01
C ALA A 929 16.45 35.96 23.86
N TRP A 930 15.65 36.25 22.82
CA TRP A 930 15.97 37.29 21.84
C TRP A 930 15.42 38.64 22.33
N ILE A 931 16.26 39.67 22.28
CA ILE A 931 15.90 41.01 22.75
C ILE A 931 16.31 42.08 21.74
N LYS A 932 15.45 43.10 21.58
CA LYS A 932 15.71 44.31 20.79
C LYS A 932 15.43 45.56 21.63
N PRO A 933 16.35 45.94 22.53
CA PRO A 933 16.16 47.10 23.39
C PRO A 933 16.22 48.40 22.60
N GLU A 934 15.34 49.37 22.88
CA GLU A 934 15.36 50.68 22.20
C GLU A 934 16.54 51.58 22.64
N ALA A 935 16.89 52.57 21.81
CA ALA A 935 18.02 53.48 22.01
C ALA A 935 17.98 54.40 23.24
N SER A 936 16.83 54.60 23.90
CA SER A 936 16.66 55.63 24.94
C SER A 936 16.40 55.06 26.33
N VAL A 937 17.41 54.48 26.97
CA VAL A 937 17.21 53.95 28.33
C VAL A 937 18.21 54.51 29.33
N SER A 938 17.69 54.92 30.49
CA SER A 938 18.46 55.59 31.55
C SER A 938 18.90 54.67 32.69
N ASP A 939 18.39 53.44 32.76
CA ASP A 939 18.61 52.50 33.87
C ASP A 939 18.47 51.02 33.42
N PHE A 940 18.38 50.09 34.37
CA PHE A 940 18.21 48.64 34.16
C PHE A 940 16.86 48.26 33.52
N MET A 941 16.89 47.40 32.50
CA MET A 941 15.74 46.84 31.80
C MET A 941 15.64 45.32 32.06
N PRO A 942 14.60 44.85 32.76
CA PRO A 942 14.42 43.44 33.03
C PRO A 942 13.90 42.70 31.79
N VAL A 943 14.55 41.60 31.42
CA VAL A 943 14.08 40.71 30.35
C VAL A 943 13.21 39.62 30.96
N LEU A 944 13.75 38.89 31.94
CA LEU A 944 13.01 37.87 32.69
C LEU A 944 13.46 37.90 34.15
N LEU A 945 12.51 37.92 35.08
CA LEU A 945 12.80 38.00 36.51
C LEU A 945 11.79 37.23 37.35
N ARG A 946 12.31 36.48 38.33
CA ARG A 946 11.54 35.69 39.28
C ARG A 946 11.65 36.27 40.68
N GLN A 947 10.51 36.66 41.27
CA GLN A 947 10.47 37.35 42.56
C GLN A 947 9.30 36.94 43.45
N LEU A 948 9.46 37.14 44.76
CA LEU A 948 8.42 36.93 45.76
C LEU A 948 7.76 38.25 46.12
N ASN A 949 6.45 38.36 45.87
CA ASN A 949 5.64 39.48 46.37
C ASN A 949 5.30 39.27 47.86
N LEU A 950 6.23 39.59 48.76
CA LEU A 950 5.89 39.79 50.17
C LEU A 950 5.31 41.20 50.32
N ASN A 951 4.11 41.34 50.85
CA ASN A 951 3.52 42.64 51.21
C ASN A 951 4.28 43.30 52.40
N GLY A 952 5.59 43.57 52.25
CA GLY A 952 6.53 44.05 53.26
C GLY A 952 7.85 44.59 52.64
N PRO A 953 8.79 45.14 53.44
CA PRO A 953 9.91 45.96 52.95
C PRO A 953 11.10 45.18 52.33
N GLN A 954 10.97 43.90 52.02
CA GLN A 954 12.03 43.12 51.34
C GLN A 954 11.45 42.24 50.22
N ASN A 955 11.77 42.59 48.98
CA ASN A 955 11.44 41.82 47.79
C ASN A 955 12.61 40.88 47.47
N TYR A 956 12.42 39.58 47.69
CA TYR A 956 13.41 38.56 47.32
C TYR A 956 13.36 38.28 45.82
N VAL A 957 14.52 38.28 45.17
CA VAL A 957 14.69 37.85 43.78
C VAL A 957 15.46 36.55 43.77
N GLN A 958 14.84 35.51 43.23
CA GLN A 958 15.51 34.23 43.09
C GLN A 958 16.55 34.29 41.97
N PHE A 959 16.17 34.88 40.83
CA PHE A 959 17.08 35.26 39.75
C PHE A 959 16.40 36.29 38.84
N GLY A 960 17.20 37.03 38.08
CA GLY A 960 16.73 37.92 37.03
C GLY A 960 17.82 38.23 36.02
N LEU A 961 17.42 38.33 34.75
CA LEU A 961 18.25 38.66 33.61
C LEU A 961 17.76 39.98 33.01
N GLY A 962 18.68 40.88 32.69
CA GLY A 962 18.33 42.15 32.06
C GLY A 962 19.51 42.93 31.50
N VAL A 963 19.23 44.12 31.00
CA VAL A 963 20.15 45.01 30.30
C VAL A 963 20.39 46.28 31.12
N ASN A 964 21.64 46.65 31.37
CA ASN A 964 21.98 47.91 32.03
C ASN A 964 21.99 49.10 31.02
N ALA A 965 21.99 50.32 31.55
CA ALA A 965 22.06 51.54 30.75
C ALA A 965 23.34 51.67 29.90
N ASP A 966 24.44 51.01 30.30
CA ASP A 966 25.70 50.95 29.58
C ASP A 966 25.79 49.76 28.61
N ASN A 967 24.65 49.13 28.29
CA ASN A 967 24.53 47.98 27.39
C ASN A 967 25.29 46.72 27.85
N SER A 968 25.64 46.62 29.14
CA SER A 968 26.03 45.35 29.76
C SER A 968 24.81 44.47 30.05
N ILE A 969 24.99 43.15 29.99
CA ILE A 969 23.98 42.19 30.47
C ILE A 969 24.24 41.90 31.93
N LYS A 970 23.17 41.92 32.72
CA LYS A 970 23.18 41.71 34.17
C LYS A 970 22.35 40.50 34.54
N PHE A 971 22.98 39.57 35.26
CA PHE A 971 22.30 38.53 36.00
C PHE A 971 22.31 38.88 37.49
N LEU A 972 21.15 38.99 38.11
CA LEU A 972 20.99 39.30 39.53
C LEU A 972 20.29 38.16 40.26
N TYR A 973 20.69 37.88 41.48
CA TYR A 973 20.09 36.84 42.31
C TYR A 973 20.32 37.11 43.79
N ASP A 974 19.40 36.68 44.65
CA ASP A 974 19.66 36.53 46.08
C ASP A 974 20.29 35.16 46.33
N ASP A 975 21.38 35.15 47.11
CA ASP A 975 22.02 33.90 47.51
C ASP A 975 21.28 33.22 48.66
N ALA A 976 21.69 31.99 49.01
CA ALA A 976 21.10 31.20 50.08
C ALA A 976 21.09 31.89 51.47
N ASP A 977 21.90 32.93 51.68
CA ASP A 977 21.93 33.75 52.89
C ASP A 977 21.00 34.98 52.80
N GLY A 978 20.31 35.15 51.67
CA GLY A 978 19.41 36.27 51.38
C GLY A 978 20.13 37.55 50.95
N VAL A 979 21.38 37.45 50.46
CA VAL A 979 22.18 38.59 50.00
C VAL A 979 22.05 38.75 48.47
N ARG A 980 21.73 39.97 48.03
CA ARG A 980 21.66 40.32 46.59
C ARG A 980 23.04 40.38 45.97
N ASN A 981 23.24 39.58 44.93
CA ASN A 981 24.45 39.53 44.11
C ASN A 981 24.12 39.92 42.66
N ASN A 982 25.11 40.43 41.93
CA ASN A 982 25.04 40.71 40.51
C ASN A 982 26.30 40.25 39.77
N ILE A 983 26.11 39.73 38.56
CA ILE A 983 27.16 39.39 37.61
C ILE A 983 26.85 40.16 36.34
N GLU A 984 27.82 40.94 35.88
CA GLU A 984 27.66 41.84 34.74
C GLU A 984 28.76 41.55 33.71
N THR A 985 28.40 41.63 32.43
CA THR A 985 29.38 41.61 31.34
C THR A 985 30.14 42.93 31.27
N SER A 986 31.08 43.09 30.34
CA SER A 986 31.55 44.42 29.96
C SER A 986 30.41 45.29 29.43
N SER A 987 30.57 46.62 29.49
CA SER A 987 29.69 47.58 28.82
C SER A 987 29.70 47.35 27.30
N ASP A 988 28.62 47.75 26.62
CA ASP A 988 28.50 47.72 25.15
C ASP A 988 28.63 46.33 24.50
N VAL A 989 28.20 45.26 25.19
CA VAL A 989 28.16 43.90 24.60
C VAL A 989 26.95 43.63 23.72
N ILE A 990 25.87 44.40 23.88
CA ILE A 990 24.69 44.33 23.01
C ILE A 990 24.46 45.64 22.25
N ARG A 991 23.64 45.56 21.21
CA ARG A 991 23.28 46.69 20.35
C ARG A 991 21.84 47.13 20.61
N ARG A 992 21.62 48.44 20.68
CA ARG A 992 20.28 49.04 20.72
C ARG A 992 19.65 49.05 19.32
N ASP A 993 18.33 49.03 19.27
CA ASP A 993 17.50 48.98 18.06
C ASP A 993 17.82 47.80 17.12
N ALA A 994 18.50 46.77 17.63
CA ALA A 994 18.87 45.56 16.90
C ALA A 994 18.66 44.33 17.78
N TRP A 995 18.39 43.18 17.15
CA TRP A 995 18.24 41.92 17.87
C TRP A 995 19.57 41.44 18.43
N ASN A 996 19.52 40.96 19.66
CA ASN A 996 20.60 40.29 20.36
C ASN A 996 20.01 39.06 21.04
N HIS A 997 20.68 37.92 20.89
CA HIS A 997 20.38 36.77 21.72
C HIS A 997 21.15 36.89 23.04
N ILE A 998 20.49 36.65 24.16
CA ILE A 998 21.14 36.62 25.47
C ILE A 998 20.82 35.32 26.18
N ALA A 999 21.79 34.76 26.90
CA ALA A 999 21.55 33.60 27.74
C ALA A 999 22.37 33.68 29.04
N VAL A 1000 21.85 33.08 30.10
CA VAL A 1000 22.59 32.82 31.33
C VAL A 1000 22.52 31.34 31.67
N ARG A 1001 23.67 30.76 31.99
CA ARG A 1001 23.80 29.37 32.41
C ARG A 1001 24.29 29.33 33.83
N THR A 1002 23.62 28.56 34.68
CA THR A 1002 24.08 28.24 36.02
C THR A 1002 24.36 26.74 36.15
N THR A 1003 25.45 26.40 36.83
CA THR A 1003 25.87 25.02 37.06
C THR A 1003 26.19 24.83 38.53
N MET A 1004 25.41 24.00 39.23
CA MET A 1004 25.72 23.66 40.62
C MET A 1004 26.70 22.51 40.72
N GLY A 1005 27.70 22.68 41.58
CA GLY A 1005 28.70 21.67 41.91
C GLY A 1005 29.16 21.82 43.35
N SER A 1006 29.23 20.72 44.10
CA SER A 1006 29.81 20.67 45.47
C SER A 1006 29.35 21.77 46.44
N GLY A 1007 28.09 22.24 46.34
CA GLY A 1007 27.52 23.26 47.23
C GLY A 1007 27.79 24.72 46.83
N VAL A 1008 28.31 24.96 45.62
CA VAL A 1008 28.48 26.28 45.00
C VAL A 1008 27.91 26.29 43.58
N ILE A 1009 27.65 27.49 43.05
CA ILE A 1009 27.12 27.69 41.70
C ILE A 1009 28.14 28.42 40.81
N ASP A 1010 28.34 27.90 39.61
CA ASP A 1010 29.08 28.57 38.54
C ASP A 1010 28.08 29.25 37.60
N ILE A 1011 28.35 30.49 37.19
CA ILE A 1011 27.43 31.30 36.39
C ILE A 1011 28.17 31.86 35.17
N SER A 1012 27.63 31.61 33.98
CA SER A 1012 28.10 32.18 32.71
C SER A 1012 27.01 33.00 32.04
N ILE A 1013 27.34 34.15 31.45
CA ILE A 1013 26.44 34.93 30.59
C ILE A 1013 26.95 34.87 29.16
N PHE A 1014 26.04 34.66 28.21
CA PHE A 1014 26.29 34.58 26.79
C PHE A 1014 25.54 35.67 26.05
N VAL A 1015 26.17 36.21 25.01
CA VAL A 1015 25.54 37.14 24.07
C VAL A 1015 25.81 36.64 22.66
N ASN A 1016 24.76 36.55 21.83
CA ASN A 1016 24.81 36.05 20.45
C ASN A 1016 25.52 34.69 20.33
N GLY A 1017 25.37 33.83 21.35
CA GLY A 1017 25.98 32.50 21.42
C GLY A 1017 27.43 32.47 21.92
N PHE A 1018 28.03 33.58 22.38
CA PHE A 1018 29.41 33.63 22.90
C PHE A 1018 29.43 33.92 24.39
N GLU A 1019 30.29 33.23 25.13
CA GLU A 1019 30.47 33.45 26.57
C GLU A 1019 31.18 34.79 26.82
N GLU A 1020 30.46 35.72 27.46
CA GLU A 1020 30.95 37.07 27.76
C GLU A 1020 31.58 37.17 29.16
N VAL A 1021 31.04 36.42 30.11
CA VAL A 1021 31.55 36.34 31.47
C VAL A 1021 31.30 34.94 32.02
N ALA A 1022 32.25 34.43 32.81
CA ALA A 1022 32.11 33.21 33.57
C ALA A 1022 32.71 33.43 34.98
N VAL A 1023 31.91 33.18 36.01
CA VAL A 1023 32.35 33.22 37.41
C VAL A 1023 32.08 31.87 38.06
N THR A 1024 33.05 31.39 38.83
CA THR A 1024 32.96 30.08 39.48
C THR A 1024 32.85 30.22 41.00
N GLY A 1025 32.22 29.24 41.65
CA GLY A 1025 32.23 29.12 43.10
C GLY A 1025 31.40 30.17 43.84
N GLN A 1026 30.30 30.63 43.25
CA GLN A 1026 29.39 31.58 43.89
C GLN A 1026 28.49 30.86 44.92
N ASN A 1027 27.89 31.63 45.84
CA ASN A 1027 26.90 31.08 46.75
C ASN A 1027 25.66 30.61 45.96
N PRO A 1028 25.05 29.46 46.31
CA PRO A 1028 23.84 28.97 45.64
C PRO A 1028 22.71 30.00 45.67
N LEU A 1029 21.84 29.96 44.66
CA LEU A 1029 20.62 30.77 44.60
C LEU A 1029 19.74 30.46 45.82
N TYR A 1030 19.01 31.47 46.31
CA TYR A 1030 18.05 31.32 47.39
C TYR A 1030 16.94 30.32 47.03
N GLY A 1031 16.85 29.21 47.77
CA GLY A 1031 15.87 28.14 47.54
C GLY A 1031 14.66 28.13 48.50
N GLY A 1032 14.44 29.22 49.26
CA GLY A 1032 13.43 29.25 50.30
C GLY A 1032 12.03 29.66 49.84
N ILE A 1033 11.15 28.67 49.64
CA ILE A 1033 9.66 28.69 49.67
C ILE A 1033 8.95 28.75 48.29
N GLU A 1034 7.88 27.93 48.20
CA GLU A 1034 6.90 27.81 47.10
C GLU A 1034 6.16 29.13 46.79
N ASN A 1035 5.75 29.31 45.52
CA ASN A 1035 4.88 30.40 45.01
C ASN A 1035 5.55 31.77 44.70
N HIS A 1036 6.56 31.77 43.83
CA HIS A 1036 7.08 33.01 43.23
C HIS A 1036 6.37 33.33 41.91
N ASP A 1037 6.22 34.62 41.61
CA ASP A 1037 5.75 35.10 40.31
C ASP A 1037 6.96 35.24 39.36
N LEU A 1038 6.77 34.84 38.10
CA LEU A 1038 7.72 35.06 37.02
C LEU A 1038 7.20 36.20 36.14
N TYR A 1039 8.09 37.10 35.75
CA TYR A 1039 7.79 38.26 34.93
C TYR A 1039 8.71 38.28 33.71
N VAL A 1040 8.13 38.52 32.53
CA VAL A 1040 8.88 38.92 31.33
C VAL A 1040 8.62 40.40 31.09
N GLY A 1041 9.70 41.18 30.92
CA GLY A 1041 9.64 42.62 30.66
C GLY A 1041 9.43 43.53 31.87
N ALA A 1042 9.36 43.00 33.10
CA ALA A 1042 9.20 43.80 34.32
C ALA A 1042 10.00 43.29 35.53
N ALA A 1043 10.34 44.21 36.43
CA ALA A 1043 10.89 43.92 37.75
C ALA A 1043 10.32 44.91 38.77
N PHE A 1044 9.76 44.38 39.87
CA PHE A 1044 9.15 45.19 40.92
C PHE A 1044 10.03 45.12 42.18
N LEU A 1045 11.15 45.86 42.15
CA LEU A 1045 12.14 45.89 43.23
C LEU A 1045 11.90 47.10 44.14
N ASP A 1046 12.97 47.76 44.62
CA ASP A 1046 12.88 49.02 45.36
C ASP A 1046 12.31 50.16 44.48
N GLU A 1047 12.55 50.06 43.17
CA GLU A 1047 11.91 50.84 42.11
C GLU A 1047 11.36 49.88 41.05
N ASN A 1048 10.36 50.32 40.28
CA ASN A 1048 9.77 49.52 39.20
C ASN A 1048 10.57 49.75 37.91
N TYR A 1049 11.08 48.67 37.35
CA TYR A 1049 11.80 48.67 36.08
C TYR A 1049 10.99 47.94 35.02
N PHE A 1050 11.01 48.47 33.79
CA PHE A 1050 10.27 47.92 32.66
C PHE A 1050 11.18 47.85 31.42
N PHE A 1051 10.96 46.84 30.60
CA PHE A 1051 11.63 46.72 29.31
C PHE A 1051 10.99 47.66 28.29
N GLU A 1052 11.81 48.34 27.49
CA GLU A 1052 11.42 49.19 26.37
C GLU A 1052 12.03 48.62 25.08
N GLY A 1053 11.19 48.04 24.23
CA GLY A 1053 11.62 47.34 23.01
C GLY A 1053 10.94 45.99 22.85
N ALA A 1054 11.40 45.19 21.89
CA ALA A 1054 10.82 43.87 21.61
C ALA A 1054 11.57 42.74 22.33
N ILE A 1055 10.83 41.74 22.82
CA ILE A 1055 11.37 40.47 23.32
C ILE A 1055 10.72 39.35 22.52
N ASP A 1056 11.51 38.34 22.20
CA ASP A 1056 11.07 37.14 21.49
C ASP A 1056 11.73 35.88 22.06
N GLU A 1057 11.16 34.71 21.78
CA GLU A 1057 11.81 33.39 21.98
C GLU A 1057 12.38 33.18 23.40
N VAL A 1058 11.56 33.40 24.43
CA VAL A 1058 11.97 33.28 25.84
C VAL A 1058 11.93 31.81 26.27
N LYS A 1059 13.08 31.25 26.65
CA LYS A 1059 13.21 29.83 27.04
C LYS A 1059 13.88 29.71 28.40
N MET A 1060 13.44 28.73 29.19
CA MET A 1060 14.07 28.34 30.45
C MET A 1060 14.21 26.83 30.53
N TRP A 1061 15.40 26.37 30.94
CA TRP A 1061 15.78 24.97 31.02
C TRP A 1061 16.15 24.59 32.46
N LYS A 1062 15.73 23.41 32.95
CA LYS A 1062 16.15 22.81 34.24
C LYS A 1062 17.53 22.13 34.17
N SER A 1063 18.33 22.47 33.16
CA SER A 1063 19.65 21.89 32.93
C SER A 1063 20.66 22.96 32.56
N SER A 1064 21.94 22.72 32.84
CA SER A 1064 23.04 23.57 32.38
C SER A 1064 23.36 23.23 30.93
N ARG A 1065 22.78 23.97 29.99
CA ARG A 1065 22.97 23.79 28.54
C ARG A 1065 24.43 24.11 28.16
N THR A 1066 24.99 23.33 27.25
CA THR A 1066 26.29 23.60 26.65
C THR A 1066 26.22 24.82 25.73
N ILE A 1067 27.38 25.42 25.41
CA ILE A 1067 27.43 26.54 24.45
C ILE A 1067 26.97 26.14 23.04
N VAL A 1068 27.11 24.85 22.68
CA VAL A 1068 26.63 24.33 21.38
C VAL A 1068 25.12 24.27 21.39
N GLU A 1069 24.52 23.69 22.43
CA GLU A 1069 23.07 23.64 22.60
C GLU A 1069 22.44 25.04 22.60
N ILE A 1070 22.99 26.01 23.34
CA ILE A 1070 22.50 27.40 23.37
C ILE A 1070 22.55 28.05 21.96
N ARG A 1071 23.53 27.68 21.13
CA ARG A 1071 23.62 28.20 19.76
C ARG A 1071 22.61 27.53 18.86
N ASP A 1072 22.53 26.21 18.89
CA ASP A 1072 21.59 25.49 18.03
C ASP A 1072 20.14 25.93 18.33
N ASP A 1073 19.79 26.03 19.63
CA ASP A 1073 18.47 26.44 20.09
C ASP A 1073 18.13 27.92 19.78
N MET A 1074 19.13 28.82 19.68
CA MET A 1074 18.85 30.23 19.41
C MET A 1074 18.47 30.52 17.96
N ALA A 1075 18.51 29.52 17.06
CA ALA A 1075 17.93 29.69 15.72
C ALA A 1075 17.18 28.48 15.18
N SER A 1076 16.54 27.76 16.08
CA SER A 1076 15.45 26.84 15.77
C SER A 1076 14.30 27.05 16.76
N TYR A 1077 13.09 26.77 16.30
CA TYR A 1077 11.94 26.56 17.18
C TYR A 1077 12.13 25.23 17.92
N PRO A 1078 12.19 25.23 19.26
CA PRO A 1078 12.02 24.01 20.04
C PRO A 1078 10.70 23.33 19.67
N GLU A 1079 10.72 22.00 19.66
CA GLU A 1079 9.54 21.14 19.54
C GLU A 1079 8.64 21.23 20.80
N GLY A 1080 9.12 21.86 21.86
CA GLY A 1080 8.40 22.06 23.12
C GLY A 1080 8.57 20.89 24.08
N ASN A 1081 8.81 19.67 23.59
CA ASN A 1081 8.93 18.45 24.40
C ASN A 1081 10.37 18.11 24.84
N GLU A 1082 11.33 19.02 24.66
CA GLU A 1082 12.73 18.72 24.94
C GLU A 1082 12.98 18.40 26.41
N ALA A 1083 13.86 17.43 26.65
CA ALA A 1083 14.22 17.02 27.99
C ALA A 1083 14.77 18.20 28.80
N ASN A 1084 14.15 18.45 29.95
CA ASN A 1084 14.45 19.55 30.87
C ASN A 1084 14.04 20.96 30.37
N LEU A 1085 13.26 21.09 29.30
CA LEU A 1085 12.62 22.38 28.98
C LEU A 1085 11.57 22.69 30.06
N MET A 1086 11.71 23.85 30.70
CA MET A 1086 10.84 24.29 31.79
C MET A 1086 9.73 25.21 31.29
N LEU A 1087 10.02 26.03 30.29
CA LEU A 1087 9.15 27.10 29.82
C LEU A 1087 9.64 27.59 28.45
N TYR A 1088 8.71 27.82 27.53
CA TYR A 1088 9.01 28.40 26.22
C TYR A 1088 7.88 29.32 25.74
N TYR A 1089 8.20 30.59 25.50
CA TYR A 1089 7.30 31.56 24.87
C TYR A 1089 7.88 32.04 23.54
N ALA A 1090 7.21 31.67 22.45
CA ALA A 1090 7.54 32.11 21.09
C ALA A 1090 6.88 33.45 20.70
N PHE A 1091 5.92 33.95 21.49
CA PHE A 1091 5.19 35.21 21.22
C PHE A 1091 4.50 35.33 19.84
N GLU A 1092 4.18 34.19 19.23
CA GLU A 1092 3.53 34.10 17.92
C GLU A 1092 2.02 34.41 17.94
N GLU A 1093 1.47 34.74 19.11
CA GLU A 1093 0.09 35.20 19.23
C GLU A 1093 -0.08 36.53 18.46
N ASN A 1094 -1.16 36.68 17.69
CA ASN A 1094 -1.40 37.91 16.92
C ASN A 1094 -2.48 38.82 17.56
N ALA A 1095 -3.12 38.36 18.64
CA ALA A 1095 -4.12 39.07 19.42
C ALA A 1095 -4.42 38.33 20.74
N GLY A 1096 -5.05 39.00 21.70
CA GLY A 1096 -5.53 38.39 22.95
C GLY A 1096 -4.82 38.92 24.19
N THR A 1097 -5.05 38.30 25.34
CA THR A 1097 -4.41 38.66 26.62
C THR A 1097 -3.66 37.50 27.27
N ALA A 1098 -3.70 36.32 26.67
CA ALA A 1098 -2.97 35.14 27.10
C ALA A 1098 -1.75 34.95 26.20
N ILE A 1099 -0.65 34.50 26.79
CA ILE A 1099 0.55 34.01 26.12
C ILE A 1099 0.72 32.55 26.51
N TYR A 1100 0.89 31.68 25.53
CA TYR A 1100 0.93 30.24 25.76
C TYR A 1100 2.37 29.75 25.98
N ASP A 1101 2.56 29.03 27.08
CA ASP A 1101 3.80 28.28 27.31
C ASP A 1101 3.77 27.03 26.43
N LEU A 1102 4.70 26.94 25.49
CA LEU A 1102 4.81 25.83 24.55
C LEU A 1102 5.53 24.61 25.17
N SER A 1103 5.93 24.69 26.44
CA SER A 1103 6.46 23.55 27.19
C SER A 1103 5.35 22.66 27.79
N PRO A 1104 5.65 21.38 28.13
CA PRO A 1104 4.73 20.46 28.81
C PRO A 1104 4.26 20.91 30.19
N ASN A 1105 4.77 22.02 30.71
CA ASN A 1105 4.43 22.52 32.04
C ASN A 1105 3.25 23.52 32.01
N TYR A 1106 2.87 24.04 30.83
CA TYR A 1106 1.69 24.88 30.61
C TYR A 1106 1.62 26.11 31.54
N TYR A 1107 2.75 26.75 31.83
CA TYR A 1107 2.80 27.96 32.65
C TYR A 1107 2.31 29.19 31.87
N ASN A 1108 1.08 29.18 31.34
CA ASN A 1108 0.57 30.26 30.48
C ASN A 1108 0.65 31.64 31.17
N GLY A 1109 1.14 32.63 30.43
CA GLY A 1109 1.30 34.01 30.88
C GLY A 1109 0.08 34.87 30.59
N THR A 1110 -0.11 35.93 31.38
CA THR A 1110 -1.12 36.97 31.11
C THR A 1110 -0.42 38.29 30.76
N LEU A 1111 -0.88 38.95 29.69
CA LEU A 1111 -0.42 40.27 29.29
C LEU A 1111 -1.02 41.35 30.19
N GLU A 1112 -0.17 42.10 30.90
CA GLU A 1112 -0.58 43.18 31.80
C GLU A 1112 -0.06 44.55 31.35
N SER A 1113 -0.86 45.60 31.57
CA SER A 1113 -0.45 47.01 31.44
C SER A 1113 0.05 47.48 30.06
N PHE A 1114 -0.20 46.75 28.98
CA PHE A 1114 -0.05 47.25 27.61
C PHE A 1114 -1.13 48.33 27.35
N ASN A 1115 -0.84 49.62 27.59
CA ASN A 1115 -1.90 50.63 27.56
C ASN A 1115 -1.55 52.02 26.99
N GLY A 1116 -2.00 52.17 25.74
CA GLY A 1116 -2.51 53.39 25.11
C GLY A 1116 -3.46 53.04 23.97
N SER A 1117 -3.23 51.88 23.33
CA SER A 1117 -4.17 51.16 22.46
C SER A 1117 -4.60 49.88 23.19
N ALA A 1118 -5.89 49.52 23.19
CA ALA A 1118 -6.42 48.36 23.92
C ALA A 1118 -6.03 46.98 23.32
N ILE A 1119 -4.89 46.91 22.62
CA ILE A 1119 -4.45 45.76 21.82
C ILE A 1119 -2.94 45.61 22.08
N PRO A 1120 -2.45 44.45 22.52
CA PRO A 1120 -1.01 44.18 22.59
C PRO A 1120 -0.35 44.43 21.23
N GLN A 1121 0.85 45.00 21.25
CA GLN A 1121 1.60 45.26 20.03
C GLN A 1121 2.53 44.08 19.74
N PHE A 1122 1.99 43.11 19.01
CA PHE A 1122 2.80 42.13 18.33
C PHE A 1122 3.45 42.79 17.10
N THR A 1123 4.76 42.73 17.00
CA THR A 1123 5.55 43.35 15.92
C THR A 1123 6.28 42.28 15.13
N VAL A 1124 6.54 42.53 13.85
CA VAL A 1124 7.32 41.57 13.04
C VAL A 1124 8.71 41.41 13.64
N ALA A 1125 9.05 40.21 14.07
CA ALA A 1125 10.31 39.92 14.74
C ALA A 1125 11.48 40.13 13.79
N ASN A 1126 11.50 39.57 12.57
CA ASN A 1126 12.67 39.63 11.67
C ASN A 1126 13.97 39.30 12.43
N LEU A 1127 14.01 38.16 13.14
CA LEU A 1127 15.20 37.72 13.86
C LEU A 1127 16.37 37.52 12.88
N PRO A 1128 17.64 37.75 13.30
CA PRO A 1128 18.78 37.53 12.44
C PRO A 1128 18.87 36.08 11.97
N ALA A 1129 19.13 35.87 10.68
CA ALA A 1129 19.44 34.55 10.14
C ALA A 1129 20.80 34.08 10.70
N VAL A 1130 20.78 33.04 11.53
CA VAL A 1130 21.98 32.52 12.20
C VAL A 1130 22.62 31.41 11.40
N TRP A 1131 23.94 31.48 11.21
CA TRP A 1131 24.74 30.42 10.59
C TRP A 1131 25.37 29.50 11.64
N PHE A 1132 25.12 28.19 11.52
CA PHE A 1132 25.60 27.16 12.47
C PHE A 1132 26.75 26.28 11.96
N GLY A 1133 26.87 26.09 10.64
CA GLY A 1133 28.06 25.49 10.02
C GLY A 1133 28.47 24.08 10.48
N VAL A 1134 27.51 23.20 10.78
CA VAL A 1134 27.78 21.87 11.37
C VAL A 1134 28.08 20.76 10.35
N ASP A 1135 27.56 20.82 9.11
CA ASP A 1135 27.70 19.70 8.14
C ASP A 1135 28.42 20.05 6.82
N SER A 1136 28.47 21.33 6.40
CA SER A 1136 29.15 21.75 5.16
C SER A 1136 29.50 23.25 5.15
N GLU A 1137 30.55 23.65 4.42
CA GLU A 1137 30.90 25.08 4.21
C GLU A 1137 30.02 25.77 3.13
N VAL A 1138 29.05 25.06 2.55
CA VAL A 1138 28.30 25.49 1.36
C VAL A 1138 27.21 26.48 1.76
N TRP A 1139 27.39 27.76 1.39
CA TRP A 1139 26.43 28.84 1.64
C TRP A 1139 25.01 28.55 1.17
N ASN A 1140 24.89 27.92 -0.01
CA ASN A 1140 23.61 27.65 -0.68
C ASN A 1140 22.85 26.45 -0.09
N ASN A 1141 23.36 25.78 0.94
CA ASN A 1141 22.59 24.78 1.65
C ASN A 1141 21.72 25.48 2.70
N SER A 1142 20.41 25.45 2.50
CA SER A 1142 19.47 26.11 3.39
C SER A 1142 19.39 25.48 4.78
N GLY A 1143 19.84 24.23 4.94
CA GLY A 1143 19.99 23.57 6.24
C GLY A 1143 21.14 24.12 7.09
N ASN A 1144 22.00 24.99 6.54
CA ASN A 1144 23.05 25.68 7.31
C ASN A 1144 22.57 27.00 7.97
N TRP A 1145 21.31 27.41 7.71
CA TRP A 1145 20.72 28.67 8.16
C TRP A 1145 19.53 28.41 9.09
N GLY A 1146 19.57 29.01 10.28
CA GLY A 1146 18.47 28.95 11.25
C GLY A 1146 17.24 29.80 10.90
N TRP A 1147 16.16 29.60 11.67
CA TRP A 1147 14.80 30.16 11.57
C TRP A 1147 13.99 29.81 10.34
N TYR A 1148 14.57 29.91 9.14
CA TYR A 1148 13.79 29.92 7.92
C TYR A 1148 13.96 28.69 7.03
N GLY A 1149 14.94 27.82 7.30
CA GLY A 1149 15.32 26.72 6.39
C GLY A 1149 15.52 27.20 4.95
N ARG A 1150 15.89 28.48 4.76
CA ARG A 1150 16.02 29.22 3.50
C ARG A 1150 17.29 30.07 3.53
N LEU A 1151 17.79 30.41 2.34
CA LEU A 1151 18.95 31.29 2.21
C LEU A 1151 18.60 32.73 2.59
N PRO A 1152 19.50 33.48 3.25
CA PRO A 1152 19.32 34.91 3.51
C PRO A 1152 19.12 35.68 2.20
N VAL A 1153 18.21 36.66 2.20
CA VAL A 1153 17.88 37.49 1.03
C VAL A 1153 17.50 38.93 1.43
N GLY A 1154 17.81 39.90 0.58
CA GLY A 1154 17.25 41.26 0.69
C GLY A 1154 17.81 42.07 1.85
N ASP A 1155 16.96 42.41 2.82
CA ASP A 1155 17.33 43.19 4.02
C ASP A 1155 17.48 42.30 5.27
N ASP A 1156 17.57 40.97 5.10
CA ASP A 1156 17.79 40.03 6.21
C ASP A 1156 19.08 40.38 6.98
N ASP A 1157 19.03 40.44 8.32
CA ASP A 1157 20.21 40.54 9.18
C ASP A 1157 20.83 39.15 9.33
N ILE A 1158 22.16 39.05 9.33
CA ILE A 1158 22.89 37.79 9.44
C ILE A 1158 23.79 37.78 10.67
N LEU A 1159 23.70 36.71 11.46
CA LEU A 1159 24.61 36.41 12.56
C LEU A 1159 25.44 35.16 12.26
N ILE A 1160 26.77 35.28 12.30
CA ILE A 1160 27.67 34.14 12.13
C ILE A 1160 28.19 33.69 13.49
N THR A 1161 28.07 32.39 13.80
CA THR A 1161 28.56 31.81 15.06
C THR A 1161 29.40 30.55 14.84
N SER A 1162 30.59 30.68 14.25
CA SER A 1162 31.46 29.54 13.93
C SER A 1162 32.31 29.10 15.14
N TRP A 1163 32.28 27.81 15.48
CA TRP A 1163 33.19 27.20 16.48
C TRP A 1163 34.19 26.20 15.86
N ALA A 1164 33.96 25.78 14.62
CA ALA A 1164 34.76 24.79 13.91
C ALA A 1164 35.58 25.43 12.76
N ALA A 1165 36.53 24.69 12.19
CA ALA A 1165 37.37 25.13 11.07
C ALA A 1165 36.59 25.55 9.80
N ASN A 1166 35.27 25.35 9.79
CA ASN A 1166 34.35 25.51 8.67
C ASN A 1166 33.74 26.91 8.69
N ASN A 1167 34.14 27.73 7.73
CA ASN A 1167 33.70 29.12 7.61
C ASN A 1167 32.76 29.26 6.41
N PRO A 1168 31.63 29.97 6.49
CA PRO A 1168 30.71 30.11 5.36
C PRO A 1168 31.44 30.61 4.11
N LEU A 1169 31.22 29.95 2.97
CA LEU A 1169 31.69 30.38 1.65
C LEU A 1169 30.52 30.85 0.78
N MET A 1170 30.24 32.15 0.82
CA MET A 1170 29.22 32.78 0.00
C MET A 1170 29.56 32.68 -1.49
N THR A 1171 28.64 32.15 -2.29
CA THR A 1171 28.71 32.07 -3.74
C THR A 1171 27.49 32.76 -4.36
N GLY A 1172 27.70 33.60 -5.37
CA GLY A 1172 26.65 34.42 -6.00
C GLY A 1172 26.56 35.82 -5.38
N ASP A 1173 25.72 36.69 -5.95
CA ASP A 1173 25.53 38.05 -5.42
C ASP A 1173 24.45 38.05 -4.34
N LEU A 1174 24.70 38.76 -3.24
CA LEU A 1174 23.79 38.85 -2.09
C LEU A 1174 23.71 40.29 -1.57
N GLU A 1175 22.49 40.72 -1.29
CA GLU A 1175 22.17 41.91 -0.51
C GLU A 1175 21.59 41.46 0.82
N ILE A 1176 22.07 42.04 1.93
CA ILE A 1176 21.65 41.81 3.32
C ILE A 1176 21.55 43.14 4.09
N GLY A 1177 20.79 43.13 5.19
CA GLY A 1177 20.64 44.23 6.14
C GLY A 1177 21.94 44.49 6.91
N GLU A 1178 22.11 43.78 8.02
CA GLU A 1178 23.30 43.81 8.87
C GLU A 1178 24.11 42.51 8.82
N LEU A 1179 25.43 42.61 8.98
CA LEU A 1179 26.31 41.46 9.19
C LEU A 1179 26.92 41.52 10.59
N ILE A 1180 26.64 40.51 11.41
CA ILE A 1180 27.07 40.41 12.81
C ILE A 1180 28.09 39.27 12.93
N LEU A 1181 29.29 39.62 13.44
CA LEU A 1181 30.42 38.71 13.58
C LEU A 1181 31.01 38.81 14.99
N ASN A 1182 31.49 37.70 15.57
CA ASN A 1182 32.22 37.71 16.83
C ASN A 1182 33.73 37.49 16.61
N ASP A 1183 34.52 37.51 17.69
CA ASP A 1183 35.99 37.66 17.66
C ASP A 1183 36.81 36.57 16.94
N HIS A 1184 36.14 35.51 16.51
CA HIS A 1184 36.74 34.36 15.85
C HIS A 1184 36.05 33.93 14.56
N ASP A 1185 34.99 34.62 14.15
CA ASP A 1185 34.24 34.26 12.94
C ASP A 1185 34.97 34.72 11.68
N ILE A 1186 34.98 33.86 10.65
CA ILE A 1186 35.45 34.24 9.31
C ILE A 1186 34.29 34.10 8.34
N PHE A 1187 34.03 35.16 7.60
CA PHE A 1187 33.09 35.16 6.48
C PHE A 1187 33.86 35.17 5.15
N ASN A 1188 33.69 34.14 4.31
CA ASN A 1188 34.35 34.05 3.02
C ASN A 1188 33.40 34.44 1.87
N VAL A 1189 33.86 35.30 0.97
CA VAL A 1189 33.16 35.62 -0.29
C VAL A 1189 33.95 35.03 -1.46
N ALA A 1190 33.32 34.13 -2.21
CA ALA A 1190 33.96 33.42 -3.32
C ALA A 1190 34.40 34.37 -4.47
N PRO A 1191 35.38 33.95 -5.29
CA PRO A 1191 35.74 34.68 -6.51
C PRO A 1191 34.51 34.85 -7.44
N GLY A 1192 34.29 36.06 -7.96
CA GLY A 1192 33.16 36.41 -8.83
C GLY A 1192 31.84 36.74 -8.12
N SER A 1193 31.79 36.69 -6.79
CA SER A 1193 30.58 36.97 -5.97
C SER A 1193 30.63 38.36 -5.32
N VAL A 1194 29.48 39.04 -5.19
CA VAL A 1194 29.36 40.37 -4.57
C VAL A 1194 28.48 40.32 -3.32
N LEU A 1195 29.02 40.72 -2.17
CA LEU A 1195 28.24 41.01 -0.96
C LEU A 1195 27.95 42.52 -0.87
N LYS A 1196 26.68 42.87 -0.69
CA LYS A 1196 26.19 44.22 -0.39
C LYS A 1196 25.52 44.21 0.97
N VAL A 1197 26.03 45.02 1.88
CA VAL A 1197 25.47 45.21 3.24
C VAL A 1197 24.86 46.61 3.32
N THR A 1198 23.58 46.71 3.65
CA THR A 1198 22.81 47.96 3.55
C THR A 1198 22.82 48.78 4.84
N ASN A 1199 22.79 48.14 6.02
CA ASN A 1199 22.63 48.81 7.32
C ASN A 1199 23.93 48.88 8.14
N GLY A 1200 24.77 47.83 8.16
CA GLY A 1200 26.06 47.89 8.88
C GLY A 1200 26.75 46.55 9.07
N VAL A 1201 28.04 46.59 9.46
CA VAL A 1201 28.82 45.40 9.86
C VAL A 1201 29.26 45.59 11.31
N TYR A 1202 28.86 44.67 12.18
CA TYR A 1202 29.16 44.71 13.61
C TYR A 1202 30.11 43.58 13.98
N TYR A 1203 31.14 43.93 14.74
CA TYR A 1203 32.14 42.99 15.25
C TYR A 1203 32.66 43.46 16.60
N LYS A 1204 32.99 42.51 17.48
CA LYS A 1204 33.38 42.80 18.86
C LYS A 1204 34.79 43.41 18.99
N ASN A 1205 35.83 42.74 18.46
CA ASN A 1205 37.21 43.21 18.52
C ASN A 1205 37.94 43.17 17.17
N THR A 1206 37.83 42.07 16.41
CA THR A 1206 38.57 41.93 15.12
C THR A 1206 37.64 41.52 13.98
N LEU A 1207 37.51 42.38 12.98
CA LEU A 1207 36.82 42.04 11.72
C LEU A 1207 37.73 41.18 10.83
N ARG A 1208 37.30 39.95 10.49
CA ARG A 1208 37.97 39.07 9.52
C ARG A 1208 37.04 38.68 8.36
N ILE A 1209 37.09 39.46 7.28
CA ILE A 1209 36.42 39.13 6.02
C ILE A 1209 37.48 38.71 4.99
N ARG A 1210 37.34 37.53 4.40
CA ARG A 1210 38.21 37.05 3.32
C ARG A 1210 37.45 37.16 2.00
N THR A 1211 37.77 38.18 1.20
CA THR A 1211 37.16 38.35 -0.13
C THR A 1211 38.17 38.04 -1.24
N TYR A 1212 37.71 37.35 -2.28
CA TYR A 1212 38.44 37.18 -3.54
C TYR A 1212 37.87 38.07 -4.68
N SER A 1213 36.91 38.96 -4.33
CA SER A 1213 36.07 39.79 -5.20
C SER A 1213 35.78 41.17 -4.58
N PRO A 1214 35.23 42.15 -5.33
CA PRO A 1214 34.85 43.45 -4.79
C PRO A 1214 33.71 43.35 -3.77
N MET A 1215 33.87 43.97 -2.60
CA MET A 1215 32.83 44.13 -1.58
C MET A 1215 32.38 45.59 -1.55
N TRP A 1216 31.06 45.82 -1.57
CA TRP A 1216 30.48 47.16 -1.54
C TRP A 1216 29.80 47.39 -0.19
N ILE A 1217 30.46 48.16 0.68
CA ILE A 1217 29.86 48.64 1.93
C ILE A 1217 29.40 50.08 1.67
N HIS A 1218 28.11 50.35 1.82
CA HIS A 1218 27.57 51.69 1.58
C HIS A 1218 28.16 52.73 2.56
N SER A 1219 28.36 53.96 2.09
CA SER A 1219 29.00 55.03 2.85
C SER A 1219 28.11 55.51 4.01
N GLY A 1220 28.24 54.87 5.16
CA GLY A 1220 27.57 55.20 6.42
C GLY A 1220 28.06 54.37 7.62
N LEU A 1221 29.16 53.62 7.46
CA LEU A 1221 29.71 52.68 8.45
C LEU A 1221 29.69 53.26 9.88
N ARG A 1222 28.83 52.70 10.73
CA ARG A 1222 29.14 52.54 12.16
C ARG A 1222 30.08 51.34 12.23
N LEU A 1223 31.38 51.61 12.40
CA LEU A 1223 32.39 50.61 12.78
C LEU A 1223 32.44 50.49 14.30
#